data_AF-A0A7S4S3A5-F1
#
_entry.id   AF-A0A7S4S3A5-F1
#
_cell.length_a   1.000
_cell.length_b   1.000
_cell.length_c   1.000
_cell.angle_alpha   90.00
_cell.angle_beta   90.00
_cell.angle_gamma   90.00
#
_symmetry.space_group_name_H-M   'P 1'
#
loop_
_entity.id
_entity.type
_entity.pdbx_description
1 polymer ?
#
loop_
_entity_poly.entity_id
_entity_poly.type
_entity_poly.pdbx_seq_one_letter_code
_entity_poly.pdbx_strand_id
1 'polypeptide(L)'
;QARQPAARGPPAAREPRPMAAARPKGVRRRGECLQLPLLPLQNAMRLLDELIAGYQEPGFQHSLALLYREHGEDEDPRELVKKRRALTMTIQASVLPKYGFEATDEGVHKSWLVYQKPPLNTDPEINKRNMVIGYLILEGPKAMAASMRRHAESCTRYGLVYKHLRNKPMVIGFEDGLHMLEELVAGYQDPDLQRGLALIYKWHGGAGYSEEDPDFLRARRALLMAVQADVLPRYGFEASQSGVHFSVLAFQRPEFDNSPEYHRINDMVMYFVKTYPMERSVEAGHAIELETEVCLRRHGAPLPACPERDPPLVSPRAPPQADRRCVLCRACVDLTAGQWSRDCGRARGEKCDLLAERGGRHPGMLGWECLTATTFYPPPAGSVPLQLLAAEPEEEAADVEEIAYGTGLAPEACFQIRPAARLLLEALEEQCSLGRVLELGAGTGVVGLSLASRGVASGAVLTDSDARCIQLLRANALLSSAPVEVPGATLALGETPPGGEFDTVIASEPLHHWLSLGGEGVAGPGELLSTAEAALSGSAAGRFFFSHQHADPQLTEWLLGEVAHRGAVVREVVADAAPDEKQPGGQARLSVYWLEFRGGWRLPGGFQHADRMGAQVPKLVWDAQKASLVQHQVSQWTQFDRHPEIFGALQRLLGESCSQGWAPRILSFGCSDGSECRTMRMYFPEAAIDGIDIDAELIAKNSAENPDPGIRYFDDVSQLPLGSYDAVLVMTVLCRFGNDMEDRLPFEMFDQTVAIVDRHIRLNGYFVLYNANYLFTEASVAHRYANLAEGDGPAAAACRFSSGFVTKFSPAGRKISADGAEFPWVFFQKRSAAGAAAVREQRGR
;
A
#
# COMPACT_ATOMS: atom_id res chain seq x y z
N GLN A 1 -65.54 13.45 56.69
CA GLN A 1 -65.46 13.14 58.14
C GLN A 1 -64.13 12.42 58.38
N ALA A 2 -63.04 13.17 58.43
CA ALA A 2 -62.41 13.69 59.64
C ALA A 2 -61.60 12.62 60.39
N ARG A 3 -60.29 12.56 60.14
CA ARG A 3 -59.28 12.14 61.14
C ARG A 3 -58.00 12.98 60.97
N GLN A 4 -57.67 13.66 62.05
CA GLN A 4 -56.50 14.52 62.29
C GLN A 4 -55.21 13.68 62.41
N PRO A 5 -54.02 14.29 62.19
CA PRO A 5 -52.74 13.64 62.47
C PRO A 5 -52.34 13.81 63.95
N ALA A 6 -51.94 12.69 64.58
CA ALA A 6 -51.43 12.66 65.94
C ALA A 6 -49.91 12.94 65.99
N ALA A 7 -49.53 13.58 67.09
CA ALA A 7 -48.21 14.08 67.44
C ALA A 7 -47.06 13.06 67.36
N ARG A 8 -45.90 13.53 66.89
CA ARG A 8 -44.60 12.85 67.06
C ARG A 8 -44.03 13.20 68.44
N GLY A 9 -43.88 12.19 69.30
CA GLY A 9 -43.05 12.26 70.50
C GLY A 9 -41.55 12.16 70.14
N PRO A 10 -40.64 12.60 71.03
CA PRO A 10 -39.20 12.64 70.76
C PRO A 10 -38.59 11.23 70.77
N PRO A 11 -37.61 10.94 69.91
CA PRO A 11 -36.94 9.65 69.89
C PRO A 11 -36.01 9.51 71.10
N ALA A 12 -36.09 8.34 71.73
CA ALA A 12 -35.25 7.90 72.82
C ALA A 12 -33.76 7.88 72.45
N ALA A 13 -32.93 8.28 73.41
CA ALA A 13 -31.48 8.21 73.35
C ALA A 13 -31.02 6.77 73.07
N ARG A 14 -30.26 6.59 71.98
CA ARG A 14 -29.51 5.36 71.72
C ARG A 14 -28.12 5.49 72.32
N GLU A 15 -27.75 4.48 73.10
CA GLU A 15 -26.44 4.30 73.71
C GLU A 15 -25.32 4.27 72.64
N PRO A 16 -24.12 4.83 72.95
CA PRO A 16 -23.00 4.85 72.03
C PRO A 16 -22.41 3.44 71.86
N ARG A 17 -22.34 2.98 70.61
CA ARG A 17 -21.54 1.80 70.24
C ARG A 17 -20.06 2.05 70.58
N PRO A 18 -19.32 1.04 71.08
CA PRO A 18 -17.90 1.19 71.35
C PRO A 18 -17.16 1.41 70.02
N MET A 19 -16.53 2.58 69.89
CA MET A 19 -15.60 2.87 68.80
C MET A 19 -14.39 1.95 68.94
N ALA A 20 -14.21 1.05 67.97
CA ALA A 20 -12.93 0.40 67.76
C ALA A 20 -11.87 1.48 67.52
N ALA A 21 -10.81 1.46 68.33
CA ALA A 21 -9.72 2.40 68.26
C ALA A 21 -9.12 2.44 66.85
N ALA A 22 -9.33 3.55 66.13
CA ALA A 22 -8.64 3.83 64.89
C ALA A 22 -7.14 3.96 65.21
N ARG A 23 -6.34 3.03 64.68
CA ARG A 23 -4.88 3.16 64.67
C ARG A 23 -4.53 4.51 64.01
N PRO A 24 -3.70 5.35 64.64
CA PRO A 24 -3.29 6.61 64.03
C PRO A 24 -2.53 6.31 62.75
N LYS A 25 -3.04 6.81 61.61
CA LYS A 25 -2.29 6.88 60.36
C LYS A 25 -1.12 7.82 60.61
N GLY A 26 0.04 7.25 60.92
CA GLY A 26 1.27 8.01 61.12
C GLY A 26 1.57 8.85 59.89
N VAL A 27 1.60 10.15 60.07
CA VAL A 27 2.12 11.11 59.10
C VAL A 27 3.59 10.74 58.87
N ARG A 28 3.91 10.10 57.73
CA ARG A 28 5.29 9.82 57.33
C ARG A 28 6.05 11.15 57.26
N ARG A 29 7.14 11.26 58.03
CA ARG A 29 8.02 12.44 58.00
C ARG A 29 8.56 12.60 56.57
N ARG A 30 8.19 13.69 55.90
CA ARG A 30 8.83 14.12 54.64
C ARG A 30 10.30 14.41 54.95
N GLY A 31 11.22 13.53 54.57
CA GLY A 31 12.65 13.75 54.79
C GLY A 31 13.54 12.51 54.81
N GLU A 32 12.98 11.30 54.93
CA GLU A 32 13.80 10.08 54.75
C GLU A 32 14.05 9.85 53.26
N CYS A 33 15.23 10.27 52.80
CA CYS A 33 15.73 9.95 51.47
C CYS A 33 15.71 8.43 51.31
N LEU A 34 14.96 7.91 50.33
CA LEU A 34 14.86 6.47 50.05
C LEU A 34 16.26 5.90 49.87
N GLN A 35 16.77 5.19 50.88
CA GLN A 35 18.01 4.44 50.78
C GLN A 35 17.74 3.23 49.89
N LEU A 36 18.09 3.33 48.61
CA LEU A 36 18.07 2.19 47.70
C LEU A 36 19.22 1.24 48.08
N PRO A 37 18.98 -0.08 48.11
CA PRO A 37 20.06 -1.03 48.34
C PRO A 37 21.13 -0.87 47.25
N LEU A 38 22.40 -0.90 47.64
CA LEU A 38 23.50 -1.02 46.68
C LEU A 38 23.45 -2.41 46.07
N LEU A 39 23.26 -2.49 44.75
CA LEU A 39 23.26 -3.75 44.00
C LEU A 39 24.56 -3.81 43.16
N PRO A 40 25.56 -4.61 43.57
CA PRO A 40 26.77 -4.80 42.76
C PRO A 40 26.42 -5.26 41.34
N LEU A 41 27.17 -4.83 40.32
CA LEU A 41 26.92 -5.16 38.91
C LEU A 41 26.68 -6.65 38.69
N GLN A 42 27.50 -7.52 39.28
CA GLN A 42 27.35 -8.96 39.15
C GLN A 42 26.03 -9.49 39.75
N ASN A 43 25.57 -8.92 40.87
CA ASN A 43 24.28 -9.27 41.45
C ASN A 43 23.13 -8.74 40.60
N ALA A 44 23.30 -7.56 39.99
CA ALA A 44 22.34 -6.97 39.08
C ALA A 44 22.13 -7.83 37.83
N MET A 45 23.21 -8.39 37.26
CA MET A 45 23.14 -9.33 36.13
C MET A 45 22.45 -10.65 36.53
N ARG A 46 22.83 -11.26 37.66
CA ARG A 46 22.21 -12.51 38.14
C ARG A 46 20.71 -12.35 38.41
N LEU A 47 20.29 -11.22 38.98
CA LEU A 47 18.88 -10.90 39.19
C LEU A 47 18.12 -10.94 37.86
N LEU A 48 18.65 -10.26 36.83
CA LEU A 48 18.03 -10.24 35.51
C LEU A 48 18.03 -11.63 34.85
N ASP A 49 19.11 -12.40 34.98
CA ASP A 49 19.19 -13.77 34.45
C ASP A 49 18.14 -14.71 35.09
N GLU A 50 17.93 -14.62 36.41
CA GLU A 50 16.88 -15.40 37.09
C GLU A 50 15.47 -14.96 36.68
N LEU A 51 15.24 -13.66 36.47
CA LEU A 51 13.96 -13.16 35.94
C LEU A 51 13.72 -13.65 34.51
N ILE A 52 14.73 -13.59 33.64
CA ILE A 52 14.67 -14.10 32.26
C ILE A 52 14.31 -15.58 32.26
N ALA A 53 15.00 -16.40 33.06
CA ALA A 53 14.72 -17.84 33.16
C ALA A 53 13.26 -18.10 33.58
N GLY A 54 12.78 -17.42 34.63
CA GLY A 54 11.40 -17.56 35.08
C GLY A 54 10.36 -17.09 34.06
N TYR A 55 10.66 -16.04 33.30
CA TYR A 55 9.77 -15.57 32.23
C TYR A 55 9.84 -16.42 30.97
N GLN A 56 10.94 -17.15 30.70
CA GLN A 56 11.07 -18.06 29.56
C GLN A 56 10.29 -19.37 29.74
N GLU A 57 9.88 -19.71 30.96
CA GLU A 57 9.12 -20.92 31.24
C GLU A 57 7.88 -21.03 30.33
N PRO A 58 7.71 -22.14 29.56
CA PRO A 58 6.64 -22.26 28.57
C PRO A 58 5.23 -22.03 29.15
N GLY A 59 4.99 -22.51 30.38
CA GLY A 59 3.71 -22.31 31.06
C GLY A 59 3.41 -20.85 31.40
N PHE A 60 4.45 -20.07 31.73
CA PHE A 60 4.32 -18.62 31.96
C PHE A 60 4.02 -17.88 30.66
N GLN A 61 4.79 -18.16 29.60
CA GLN A 61 4.58 -17.53 28.27
C GLN A 61 3.20 -17.84 27.71
N HIS A 62 2.73 -19.08 27.84
CA HIS A 62 1.38 -19.46 27.41
C HIS A 62 0.30 -18.70 28.20
N SER A 63 0.44 -18.60 29.52
CA SER A 63 -0.50 -17.86 30.37
C SER A 63 -0.55 -16.37 30.01
N LEU A 64 0.60 -15.78 29.69
CA LEU A 64 0.70 -14.38 29.29
C LEU A 64 0.13 -14.15 27.89
N ALA A 65 0.35 -15.08 26.94
CA ALA A 65 -0.28 -15.03 25.61
C ALA A 65 -1.81 -15.13 25.70
N LEU A 66 -2.35 -16.00 26.56
CA LEU A 66 -3.79 -16.06 26.82
C LEU A 66 -4.32 -14.73 27.37
N LEU A 67 -3.57 -14.08 28.25
CA LEU A 67 -3.93 -12.76 28.78
C LEU A 67 -4.00 -11.68 27.69
N TYR A 68 -3.02 -11.62 26.78
CA TYR A 68 -3.04 -10.69 25.63
C TYR A 68 -4.10 -11.05 24.58
N ARG A 69 -4.51 -12.32 24.52
CA ARG A 69 -5.60 -12.77 23.66
C ARG A 69 -6.96 -12.29 24.21
N GLU A 70 -7.16 -12.42 25.52
CA GLU A 70 -8.40 -12.01 26.22
C GLU A 70 -8.53 -10.48 26.27
N HIS A 71 -7.46 -9.77 26.60
CA HIS A 71 -7.47 -8.31 26.83
C HIS A 71 -6.68 -7.53 25.77
N GLY A 72 -6.74 -7.94 24.51
CA GLY A 72 -6.02 -7.33 23.38
C GLY A 72 -6.48 -5.90 23.04
N GLU A 73 -6.13 -5.43 21.84
CA GLU A 73 -6.22 -4.01 21.38
C GLU A 73 -7.59 -3.33 21.59
N ASP A 74 -8.66 -4.08 21.81
CA ASP A 74 -10.02 -3.58 21.98
C ASP A 74 -10.48 -3.44 23.46
N GLU A 75 -9.69 -3.86 24.45
CA GLU A 75 -10.08 -3.85 25.88
C GLU A 75 -9.34 -2.81 26.74
N ASP A 76 -9.87 -2.51 27.95
CA ASP A 76 -9.32 -1.53 28.89
C ASP A 76 -7.82 -1.79 29.19
N PRO A 77 -6.90 -0.94 28.69
CA PRO A 77 -5.47 -1.13 28.87
C PRO A 77 -5.05 -1.24 30.34
N ARG A 78 -5.85 -0.68 31.26
CA ARG A 78 -5.57 -0.70 32.70
C ARG A 78 -5.73 -2.10 33.30
N GLU A 79 -6.72 -2.87 32.85
CA GLU A 79 -6.94 -4.24 33.35
C GLU A 79 -5.87 -5.19 32.81
N LEU A 80 -5.46 -5.06 31.54
CA LEU A 80 -4.32 -5.81 30.99
C LEU A 80 -3.04 -5.55 31.81
N VAL A 81 -2.72 -4.28 32.08
CA VAL A 81 -1.53 -3.91 32.87
C VAL A 81 -1.59 -4.52 34.28
N LYS A 82 -2.75 -4.45 34.94
CA LYS A 82 -2.98 -5.00 36.28
C LYS A 82 -2.85 -6.52 36.33
N LYS A 83 -3.48 -7.24 35.40
CA LYS A 83 -3.40 -8.71 35.32
C LYS A 83 -1.99 -9.17 34.94
N ARG A 84 -1.32 -8.46 34.02
CA ARG A 84 0.06 -8.74 33.64
C ARG A 84 1.00 -8.59 34.84
N ARG A 85 0.84 -7.51 35.61
CA ARG A 85 1.60 -7.27 36.83
C ARG A 85 1.38 -8.40 37.86
N ALA A 86 0.14 -8.84 38.04
CA ALA A 86 -0.16 -9.97 38.93
C ALA A 86 0.52 -11.26 38.46
N LEU A 87 0.54 -11.52 37.14
CA LEU A 87 1.18 -12.70 36.58
C LEU A 87 2.71 -12.63 36.72
N THR A 88 3.36 -11.52 36.37
CA THR A 88 4.82 -11.34 36.51
C THR A 88 5.26 -11.44 37.97
N MET A 89 4.41 -11.01 38.91
CA MET A 89 4.69 -11.13 40.35
C MET A 89 4.83 -12.57 40.83
N THR A 90 4.28 -13.57 40.12
CA THR A 90 4.48 -14.99 40.47
C THR A 90 5.95 -15.42 40.36
N ILE A 91 6.68 -14.83 39.41
CA ILE A 91 8.13 -15.00 39.24
C ILE A 91 8.89 -14.03 40.15
N GLN A 92 8.56 -12.72 40.08
CA GLN A 92 9.30 -11.67 40.79
C GLN A 92 9.31 -11.86 42.31
N ALA A 93 8.23 -12.39 42.90
CA ALA A 93 8.15 -12.64 44.34
C ALA A 93 9.17 -13.67 44.82
N SER A 94 9.61 -14.60 43.96
CA SER A 94 10.63 -15.60 44.28
C SER A 94 12.06 -15.10 44.05
N VAL A 95 12.25 -14.16 43.12
CA VAL A 95 13.58 -13.67 42.70
C VAL A 95 14.01 -12.44 43.50
N LEU A 96 13.16 -11.42 43.62
CA LEU A 96 13.50 -10.12 44.21
C LEU A 96 14.08 -10.19 45.64
N PRO A 97 13.52 -11.02 46.57
CA PRO A 97 14.07 -11.14 47.92
C PRO A 97 15.52 -11.60 47.99
N LYS A 98 15.99 -12.39 47.01
CA LYS A 98 17.38 -12.88 46.96
C LYS A 98 18.40 -11.76 46.77
N TYR A 99 17.95 -10.59 46.29
CA TYR A 99 18.79 -9.44 45.96
C TYR A 99 18.48 -8.21 46.82
N GLY A 100 17.76 -8.40 47.93
CA GLY A 100 17.46 -7.33 48.89
C GLY A 100 16.28 -6.45 48.53
N PHE A 101 15.42 -6.88 47.60
CA PHE A 101 14.17 -6.20 47.26
C PHE A 101 12.98 -6.96 47.83
N GLU A 102 11.96 -6.24 48.29
CA GLU A 102 10.75 -6.85 48.82
C GLU A 102 9.97 -7.58 47.70
N ALA A 103 9.30 -8.70 48.02
CA ALA A 103 8.41 -9.40 47.09
C ALA A 103 7.07 -8.65 46.90
N THR A 104 7.16 -7.38 46.55
CA THR A 104 6.03 -6.45 46.44
C THR A 104 6.20 -5.54 45.24
N ASP A 105 5.11 -4.88 44.88
CA ASP A 105 5.07 -3.80 43.90
C ASP A 105 6.08 -2.68 44.17
N GLU A 106 6.31 -2.37 45.44
CA GLU A 106 7.30 -1.38 45.86
C GLU A 106 8.73 -1.91 45.66
N GLY A 107 8.97 -3.20 45.92
CA GLY A 107 10.24 -3.85 45.66
C GLY A 107 10.62 -3.91 44.18
N VAL A 108 9.64 -4.19 43.29
CA VAL A 108 9.82 -4.12 41.83
C VAL A 108 10.21 -2.70 41.39
N HIS A 109 9.55 -1.68 41.92
CA HIS A 109 9.87 -0.29 41.59
C HIS A 109 11.26 0.11 42.09
N LYS A 110 11.62 -0.29 43.33
CA LYS A 110 12.96 -0.07 43.89
C LYS A 110 14.05 -0.76 43.06
N SER A 111 13.82 -2.00 42.61
CA SER A 111 14.78 -2.71 41.76
C SER A 111 14.96 -2.00 40.42
N TRP A 112 13.87 -1.55 39.79
CA TRP A 112 13.94 -0.77 38.56
C TRP A 112 14.72 0.55 38.73
N LEU A 113 14.49 1.29 39.81
CA LEU A 113 15.23 2.54 40.11
C LEU A 113 16.74 2.32 40.26
N VAL A 114 17.17 1.14 40.74
CA VAL A 114 18.59 0.80 40.85
C VAL A 114 19.22 0.65 39.46
N TYR A 115 18.52 0.04 38.50
CA TYR A 115 19.01 -0.08 37.12
C TYR A 115 19.07 1.24 36.35
N GLN A 116 18.41 2.30 36.83
CA GLN A 116 18.45 3.63 36.21
C GLN A 116 19.66 4.46 36.63
N LYS A 117 20.50 3.95 37.55
CA LYS A 117 21.66 4.69 38.07
C LYS A 117 22.97 4.13 37.51
N PRO A 118 23.96 4.99 37.20
CA PRO A 118 25.31 4.54 36.90
C PRO A 118 25.91 3.74 38.06
N PRO A 119 26.72 2.70 37.78
CA PRO A 119 27.16 2.27 36.45
C PRO A 119 26.17 1.34 35.71
N LEU A 120 25.03 0.96 36.31
CA LEU A 120 24.17 -0.11 35.78
C LEU A 120 23.41 0.30 34.51
N ASN A 121 22.90 1.53 34.43
CA ASN A 121 22.18 2.01 33.22
C ASN A 121 23.10 2.17 31.99
N THR A 122 24.40 2.32 32.22
CA THR A 122 25.43 2.43 31.18
C THR A 122 26.06 1.08 30.81
N ASP A 123 25.75 0.01 31.53
CA ASP A 123 26.33 -1.30 31.28
C ASP A 123 25.60 -2.00 30.10
N PRO A 124 26.32 -2.37 29.02
CA PRO A 124 25.71 -2.94 27.83
C PRO A 124 25.06 -4.31 28.09
N GLU A 125 25.60 -5.10 29.01
CA GLU A 125 25.09 -6.43 29.33
C GLU A 125 23.81 -6.37 30.19
N ILE A 126 23.69 -5.35 31.05
CA ILE A 126 22.43 -5.00 31.73
C ILE A 126 21.37 -4.57 30.73
N ASN A 127 21.71 -3.68 29.80
CA ASN A 127 20.78 -3.18 28.79
C ASN A 127 20.25 -4.30 27.89
N LYS A 128 21.14 -5.19 27.43
CA LYS A 128 20.76 -6.39 26.68
C LYS A 128 19.74 -7.26 27.43
N ARG A 129 19.95 -7.51 28.72
CA ARG A 129 19.02 -8.32 29.54
C ARG A 129 17.69 -7.62 29.78
N ASN A 130 17.70 -6.31 30.02
CA ASN A 130 16.47 -5.53 30.15
C ASN A 130 15.62 -5.57 28.87
N MET A 131 16.27 -5.54 27.69
CA MET A 131 15.58 -5.75 26.40
C MET A 131 14.94 -7.14 26.30
N VAL A 132 15.65 -8.20 26.71
CA VAL A 132 15.11 -9.57 26.72
C VAL A 132 13.91 -9.69 27.67
N ILE A 133 13.99 -9.13 28.88
CA ILE A 133 12.85 -9.11 29.82
C ILE A 133 11.67 -8.35 29.20
N GLY A 134 11.92 -7.20 28.58
CA GLY A 134 10.88 -6.43 27.87
C GLY A 134 10.19 -7.27 26.80
N TYR A 135 10.96 -7.97 25.96
CA TYR A 135 10.44 -8.86 24.92
C TYR A 135 9.60 -10.00 25.52
N LEU A 136 10.08 -10.67 26.57
CA LEU A 136 9.39 -11.81 27.19
C LEU A 136 8.07 -11.43 27.89
N ILE A 137 7.94 -10.18 28.36
CA ILE A 137 6.73 -9.71 29.04
C ILE A 137 5.75 -9.02 28.07
N LEU A 138 6.26 -8.42 26.99
CA LEU A 138 5.48 -7.59 26.08
C LEU A 138 5.33 -8.26 24.71
N GLU A 139 6.38 -8.29 23.92
CA GLU A 139 6.29 -8.57 22.48
C GLU A 139 6.10 -10.06 22.15
N GLY A 140 6.83 -10.96 22.80
CA GLY A 140 6.71 -12.40 22.58
C GLY A 140 5.27 -12.94 22.81
N PRO A 141 4.67 -12.66 23.98
CA PRO A 141 3.28 -13.05 24.26
C PRO A 141 2.24 -12.42 23.32
N LYS A 142 2.42 -11.17 22.89
CA LYS A 142 1.54 -10.52 21.90
C LYS A 142 1.56 -11.25 20.56
N ALA A 143 2.76 -11.58 20.06
CA ALA A 143 2.91 -12.32 18.81
C ALA A 143 2.26 -13.70 18.89
N MET A 144 2.44 -14.41 20.03
CA MET A 144 1.78 -15.69 20.28
C MET A 144 0.25 -15.55 20.34
N ALA A 145 -0.27 -14.50 21.00
CA ALA A 145 -1.70 -14.22 21.05
C ALA A 145 -2.30 -13.92 19.66
N ALA A 146 -1.60 -13.16 18.82
CA ALA A 146 -2.00 -12.89 17.45
C ALA A 146 -2.05 -14.19 16.61
N SER A 147 -1.04 -15.06 16.78
CA SER A 147 -1.04 -16.39 16.15
C SER A 147 -2.24 -17.23 16.59
N MET A 148 -2.54 -17.24 17.90
CA MET A 148 -3.73 -17.91 18.45
C MET A 148 -5.04 -17.34 17.88
N ARG A 149 -5.15 -16.01 17.69
CA ARG A 149 -6.33 -15.37 17.08
C ARG A 149 -6.50 -15.77 15.62
N ARG A 150 -5.43 -15.68 14.81
CA ARG A 150 -5.45 -16.12 13.41
C ARG A 150 -5.86 -17.58 13.27
N HIS A 151 -5.35 -18.44 14.16
CA HIS A 151 -5.74 -19.84 14.19
C HIS A 151 -7.24 -20.00 14.53
N ALA A 152 -7.74 -19.31 15.56
CA ALA A 152 -9.15 -19.33 15.92
C ALA A 152 -10.06 -18.77 14.81
N GLU A 153 -9.70 -17.65 14.19
CA GLU A 153 -10.43 -17.03 13.07
C GLU A 153 -10.44 -17.92 11.84
N SER A 154 -9.31 -18.57 11.52
CA SER A 154 -9.25 -19.60 10.48
C SER A 154 -10.27 -20.71 10.78
N CYS A 155 -10.29 -21.23 12.01
CA CYS A 155 -11.30 -22.21 12.43
C CYS A 155 -12.75 -21.68 12.35
N THR A 156 -12.97 -20.38 12.52
CA THR A 156 -14.31 -19.76 12.47
C THR A 156 -14.77 -19.43 11.04
N ARG A 157 -13.85 -19.08 10.14
CA ARG A 157 -14.12 -18.79 8.72
C ARG A 157 -14.53 -20.04 7.95
N TYR A 158 -14.01 -21.20 8.34
CA TYR A 158 -14.50 -22.52 7.90
C TYR A 158 -15.77 -22.97 8.67
N GLY A 159 -16.25 -22.17 9.64
CA GLY A 159 -17.29 -22.49 10.61
C GLY A 159 -18.69 -22.82 10.05
N LEU A 160 -19.02 -22.37 8.84
CA LEU A 160 -20.26 -22.79 8.17
C LEU A 160 -20.20 -24.23 7.66
N VAL A 161 -19.00 -24.76 7.36
CA VAL A 161 -18.76 -26.18 7.03
C VAL A 161 -18.66 -27.02 8.32
N TYR A 162 -18.10 -26.46 9.40
CA TYR A 162 -17.93 -27.19 10.68
C TYR A 162 -19.23 -27.49 11.43
N LYS A 163 -20.31 -26.71 11.24
CA LYS A 163 -21.60 -26.96 11.95
C LYS A 163 -22.27 -28.28 11.54
N HIS A 164 -21.98 -28.81 10.35
CA HIS A 164 -22.47 -30.13 9.91
C HIS A 164 -21.55 -31.30 10.29
N LEU A 165 -20.28 -31.04 10.61
CA LEU A 165 -19.29 -32.07 10.94
C LEU A 165 -19.08 -32.30 12.44
N ARG A 166 -19.62 -31.42 13.31
CA ARG A 166 -19.51 -31.50 14.79
C ARG A 166 -20.01 -32.81 15.43
N ASN A 167 -20.76 -33.63 14.68
CA ASN A 167 -21.34 -34.88 15.16
C ASN A 167 -20.60 -36.15 14.69
N LYS A 168 -19.49 -36.03 13.96
CA LYS A 168 -18.60 -37.16 13.68
C LYS A 168 -17.19 -36.82 14.18
N PRO A 169 -16.70 -37.45 15.25
CA PRO A 169 -15.29 -37.35 15.60
C PRO A 169 -14.47 -37.92 14.44
N MET A 170 -13.82 -37.06 13.66
CA MET A 170 -12.76 -37.46 12.72
C MET A 170 -11.53 -37.80 13.55
N VAL A 171 -11.56 -38.99 14.13
CA VAL A 171 -10.45 -39.57 14.87
C VAL A 171 -9.87 -40.65 13.97
N ILE A 172 -8.74 -40.34 13.34
CA ILE A 172 -7.90 -41.37 12.76
C ILE A 172 -7.14 -42.05 13.90
N GLY A 173 -7.08 -43.39 13.87
CA GLY A 173 -6.22 -44.14 14.77
C GLY A 173 -4.75 -43.81 14.49
N PHE A 174 -3.87 -43.99 15.47
CA PHE A 174 -2.43 -43.76 15.26
C PHE A 174 -1.88 -44.64 14.12
N GLU A 175 -2.20 -45.92 14.13
CA GLU A 175 -1.81 -46.89 13.08
C GLU A 175 -2.39 -46.52 11.70
N ASP A 176 -3.67 -46.17 11.64
CA ASP A 176 -4.32 -45.71 10.40
C ASP A 176 -3.66 -44.43 9.88
N GLY A 177 -3.21 -43.54 10.78
CA GLY A 177 -2.51 -42.32 10.44
C GLY A 177 -1.15 -42.57 9.81
N LEU A 178 -0.38 -43.53 10.35
CA LEU A 178 0.89 -43.95 9.74
C LEU A 178 0.65 -44.60 8.38
N HIS A 179 -0.30 -45.54 8.28
CA HIS A 179 -0.68 -46.19 7.03
C HIS A 179 -1.11 -45.18 5.94
N MET A 180 -1.88 -44.15 6.31
CA MET A 180 -2.26 -43.09 5.38
C MET A 180 -1.04 -42.33 4.85
N LEU A 181 -0.07 -42.00 5.72
CA LEU A 181 1.15 -41.32 5.29
C LEU A 181 2.01 -42.21 4.39
N GLU A 182 2.09 -43.51 4.67
CA GLU A 182 2.81 -44.47 3.82
C GLU A 182 2.17 -44.59 2.43
N GLU A 183 0.84 -44.62 2.33
CA GLU A 183 0.13 -44.60 1.05
C GLU A 183 0.35 -43.28 0.30
N LEU A 184 0.36 -42.13 1.00
CA LEU A 184 0.70 -40.84 0.40
C LEU A 184 2.16 -40.82 -0.10
N VAL A 185 3.11 -41.37 0.64
CA VAL A 185 4.50 -41.53 0.20
C VAL A 185 4.56 -42.39 -1.06
N ALA A 186 3.89 -43.53 -1.09
CA ALA A 186 3.87 -44.42 -2.25
C ALA A 186 3.28 -43.74 -3.49
N GLY A 187 2.17 -43.00 -3.34
CA GLY A 187 1.57 -42.23 -4.42
C GLY A 187 2.44 -41.05 -4.88
N TYR A 188 3.14 -40.38 -3.95
CA TYR A 188 4.06 -39.30 -4.29
C TYR A 188 5.38 -39.79 -4.88
N GLN A 189 5.77 -41.04 -4.65
CA GLN A 189 6.90 -41.68 -5.33
C GLN A 189 6.60 -42.06 -6.79
N ASP A 190 5.35 -41.96 -7.23
CA ASP A 190 4.97 -42.30 -8.60
C ASP A 190 5.79 -41.49 -9.62
N PRO A 191 6.49 -42.15 -10.57
CA PRO A 191 7.34 -41.47 -11.54
C PRO A 191 6.60 -40.49 -12.44
N ASP A 192 5.31 -40.69 -12.73
CA ASP A 192 4.52 -39.80 -13.57
C ASP A 192 4.14 -38.54 -12.81
N LEU A 193 3.75 -38.67 -11.54
CA LEU A 193 3.51 -37.53 -10.66
C LEU A 193 4.78 -36.69 -10.47
N GLN A 194 5.92 -37.33 -10.20
CA GLN A 194 7.20 -36.63 -10.03
C GLN A 194 7.63 -35.92 -11.32
N ARG A 195 7.40 -36.53 -12.49
CA ARG A 195 7.60 -35.86 -13.79
C ARG A 195 6.67 -34.66 -13.97
N GLY A 196 5.40 -34.77 -13.57
CA GLY A 196 4.45 -33.65 -13.59
C GLY A 196 4.90 -32.49 -12.70
N LEU A 197 5.37 -32.78 -11.48
CA LEU A 197 5.94 -31.76 -10.59
C LEU A 197 7.16 -31.11 -11.24
N ALA A 198 8.06 -31.88 -11.86
CA ALA A 198 9.21 -31.36 -12.60
C ALA A 198 8.80 -30.33 -13.67
N LEU A 199 7.76 -30.64 -14.44
CA LEU A 199 7.28 -29.77 -15.51
C LEU A 199 6.66 -28.48 -14.94
N ILE A 200 5.88 -28.57 -13.86
CA ILE A 200 5.34 -27.41 -13.15
C ILE A 200 6.50 -26.53 -12.64
N TYR A 201 7.52 -27.12 -12.00
CA TYR A 201 8.71 -26.39 -11.56
C TYR A 201 9.52 -25.82 -12.73
N LYS A 202 9.59 -26.49 -13.87
CA LYS A 202 10.31 -26.00 -15.06
C LYS A 202 9.57 -24.85 -15.75
N TRP A 203 8.25 -24.92 -15.84
CA TRP A 203 7.43 -23.91 -16.51
C TRP A 203 7.20 -22.66 -15.66
N HIS A 204 7.08 -22.83 -14.34
CA HIS A 204 6.90 -21.70 -13.43
C HIS A 204 8.23 -21.23 -12.79
N GLY A 205 9.23 -22.10 -12.63
CA GLY A 205 10.46 -21.84 -11.86
C GLY A 205 11.68 -21.43 -12.67
N GLY A 206 11.58 -20.40 -13.52
CA GLY A 206 12.76 -19.67 -14.01
C GLY A 206 13.60 -19.12 -12.84
N ALA A 207 14.87 -18.75 -13.09
CA ALA A 207 15.92 -18.44 -12.09
C ALA A 207 15.69 -17.24 -11.13
N GLY A 208 14.44 -16.82 -10.90
CA GLY A 208 14.07 -15.76 -9.96
C GLY A 208 12.70 -15.94 -9.33
N TYR A 209 12.23 -17.18 -9.18
CA TYR A 209 10.85 -17.46 -8.79
C TYR A 209 10.62 -17.51 -7.27
N SER A 210 9.47 -16.98 -6.82
CA SER A 210 8.97 -17.07 -5.43
C SER A 210 7.96 -18.22 -5.31
N GLU A 211 8.03 -19.03 -4.25
CA GLU A 211 7.01 -20.07 -3.93
C GLU A 211 5.58 -19.52 -3.79
N GLU A 212 5.41 -18.21 -3.90
CA GLU A 212 4.16 -17.47 -3.74
C GLU A 212 3.39 -17.23 -5.04
N ASP A 213 3.92 -17.51 -6.24
CA ASP A 213 3.08 -17.25 -7.43
C ASP A 213 1.82 -18.16 -7.47
N PRO A 214 0.63 -17.55 -7.58
CA PRO A 214 -0.65 -18.25 -7.53
C PRO A 214 -0.80 -19.39 -8.53
N ASP A 215 -0.23 -19.29 -9.73
CA ASP A 215 -0.45 -20.25 -10.81
C ASP A 215 0.34 -21.53 -10.60
N PHE A 216 1.58 -21.43 -10.14
CA PHE A 216 2.35 -22.59 -9.67
C PHE A 216 1.65 -23.28 -8.51
N LEU A 217 1.21 -22.52 -7.50
CA LEU A 217 0.53 -23.09 -6.35
C LEU A 217 -0.77 -23.79 -6.74
N ARG A 218 -1.47 -23.29 -7.77
CA ARG A 218 -2.69 -23.90 -8.31
C ARG A 218 -2.38 -25.18 -9.09
N ALA A 219 -1.40 -25.15 -10.00
CA ALA A 219 -0.98 -26.30 -10.80
C ALA A 219 -0.45 -27.43 -9.92
N ARG A 220 0.42 -27.10 -8.95
CA ARG A 220 0.97 -28.05 -7.98
C ARG A 220 -0.13 -28.68 -7.13
N ARG A 221 -1.08 -27.88 -6.62
CA ARG A 221 -2.23 -28.41 -5.86
C ARG A 221 -3.08 -29.36 -6.70
N ALA A 222 -3.37 -29.02 -7.94
CA ALA A 222 -4.17 -29.87 -8.83
C ALA A 222 -3.49 -31.23 -9.06
N LEU A 223 -2.18 -31.24 -9.25
CA LEU A 223 -1.42 -32.48 -9.45
C LEU A 223 -1.38 -33.35 -8.19
N LEU A 224 -1.05 -32.77 -7.04
CA LEU A 224 -0.99 -33.50 -5.76
C LEU A 224 -2.37 -34.04 -5.34
N MET A 225 -3.45 -33.35 -5.71
CA MET A 225 -4.82 -33.79 -5.46
C MET A 225 -5.17 -35.10 -6.16
N ALA A 226 -4.51 -35.48 -7.26
CA ALA A 226 -4.77 -36.75 -7.93
C ALA A 226 -4.46 -37.95 -7.01
N VAL A 227 -3.40 -37.85 -6.20
CA VAL A 227 -3.03 -38.86 -5.19
C VAL A 227 -3.88 -38.70 -3.95
N GLN A 228 -4.05 -37.47 -3.45
CA GLN A 228 -4.79 -37.21 -2.23
C GLN A 228 -6.26 -37.62 -2.34
N ALA A 229 -6.88 -37.42 -3.51
CA ALA A 229 -8.27 -37.81 -3.75
C ALA A 229 -8.52 -39.32 -3.70
N ASP A 230 -7.49 -40.14 -3.97
CA ASP A 230 -7.57 -41.60 -3.89
C ASP A 230 -7.31 -42.11 -2.46
N VAL A 231 -6.32 -41.52 -1.77
CA VAL A 231 -5.88 -41.97 -0.44
C VAL A 231 -6.83 -41.50 0.66
N LEU A 232 -7.17 -40.20 0.69
CA LEU A 232 -7.89 -39.57 1.81
C LEU A 232 -9.24 -40.23 2.16
N PRO A 233 -10.09 -40.63 1.19
CA PRO A 233 -11.38 -41.28 1.49
C PRO A 233 -11.28 -42.60 2.26
N ARG A 234 -10.18 -43.34 2.09
CA ARG A 234 -9.95 -44.63 2.79
C ARG A 234 -9.81 -44.44 4.30
N TYR A 235 -9.35 -43.26 4.69
CA TYR A 235 -9.08 -42.88 6.08
C TYR A 235 -10.14 -41.91 6.64
N GLY A 236 -11.27 -41.77 5.94
CA GLY A 236 -12.41 -40.97 6.40
C GLY A 236 -12.29 -39.47 6.15
N PHE A 237 -11.36 -39.03 5.29
CA PHE A 237 -11.23 -37.65 4.83
C PHE A 237 -11.88 -37.48 3.45
N GLU A 238 -12.43 -36.31 3.16
CA GLU A 238 -13.00 -36.05 1.83
C GLU A 238 -11.90 -36.00 0.75
N ALA A 239 -12.21 -36.41 -0.48
CA ALA A 239 -11.36 -36.25 -1.66
C ALA A 239 -11.32 -34.78 -2.15
N SER A 240 -10.98 -33.85 -1.24
CA SER A 240 -11.02 -32.41 -1.46
C SER A 240 -9.85 -31.72 -0.74
N GLN A 241 -9.60 -30.45 -1.06
CA GLN A 241 -8.62 -29.61 -0.34
C GLN A 241 -8.99 -29.45 1.14
N SER A 242 -10.29 -29.44 1.46
CA SER A 242 -10.75 -29.44 2.84
C SER A 242 -10.37 -30.75 3.53
N GLY A 243 -10.52 -31.90 2.86
CA GLY A 243 -10.08 -33.19 3.39
C GLY A 243 -8.57 -33.26 3.66
N VAL A 244 -7.74 -32.68 2.79
CA VAL A 244 -6.29 -32.53 3.02
C VAL A 244 -6.02 -31.69 4.28
N HIS A 245 -6.71 -30.55 4.42
CA HIS A 245 -6.54 -29.71 5.60
C HIS A 245 -6.94 -30.43 6.89
N PHE A 246 -8.05 -31.17 6.86
CA PHE A 246 -8.51 -31.95 8.01
C PHE A 246 -7.57 -33.11 8.36
N SER A 247 -6.93 -33.74 7.37
CA SER A 247 -5.96 -34.80 7.64
C SER A 247 -4.71 -34.27 8.33
N VAL A 248 -4.23 -33.08 7.95
CA VAL A 248 -3.13 -32.40 8.65
C VAL A 248 -3.50 -32.07 10.10
N LEU A 249 -4.72 -31.59 10.35
CA LEU A 249 -5.19 -31.31 11.72
C LEU A 249 -5.30 -32.57 12.57
N ALA A 250 -5.67 -33.70 11.98
CA ALA A 250 -5.79 -34.98 12.69
C ALA A 250 -4.43 -35.47 13.23
N PHE A 251 -3.31 -35.03 12.63
CA PHE A 251 -1.95 -35.34 13.07
C PHE A 251 -1.41 -34.43 14.19
N GLN A 252 -2.09 -33.34 14.56
CA GLN A 252 -1.64 -32.43 15.63
C GLN A 252 -1.89 -32.97 17.05
N ARG A 253 -2.02 -34.30 17.19
CA ARG A 253 -2.30 -34.93 18.47
C ARG A 253 -1.01 -35.39 19.14
N PRO A 254 -0.96 -35.43 20.49
CA PRO A 254 0.24 -35.83 21.23
C PRO A 254 0.79 -37.20 20.85
N GLU A 255 -0.05 -38.12 20.38
CA GLU A 255 0.41 -39.46 19.98
C GLU A 255 1.29 -39.43 18.72
N PHE A 256 1.02 -38.50 17.79
CA PHE A 256 1.83 -38.30 16.57
C PHE A 256 3.04 -37.40 16.83
N ASP A 257 2.86 -36.29 17.56
CA ASP A 257 3.95 -35.34 17.88
C ASP A 257 5.14 -36.00 18.59
N ASN A 258 4.87 -37.02 19.41
CA ASN A 258 5.90 -37.74 20.15
C ASN A 258 6.42 -39.01 19.42
N SER A 259 5.94 -39.31 18.21
CA SER A 259 6.32 -40.50 17.47
C SER A 259 7.47 -40.24 16.49
N PRO A 260 8.66 -40.84 16.70
CA PRO A 260 9.76 -40.75 15.72
C PRO A 260 9.39 -41.35 14.37
N GLU A 261 8.52 -42.36 14.36
CA GLU A 261 8.06 -43.01 13.13
C GLU A 261 7.17 -42.10 12.29
N TYR A 262 6.25 -41.37 12.94
CA TYR A 262 5.44 -40.34 12.29
C TYR A 262 6.33 -39.28 11.63
N HIS A 263 7.28 -38.70 12.38
CA HIS A 263 8.18 -37.67 11.85
C HIS A 263 8.98 -38.17 10.65
N ARG A 264 9.51 -39.40 10.73
CA ARG A 264 10.23 -40.03 9.61
C ARG A 264 9.37 -40.13 8.34
N ILE A 265 8.13 -40.60 8.44
CA ILE A 265 7.26 -40.79 7.27
C ILE A 265 6.74 -39.43 6.77
N ASN A 266 6.39 -38.52 7.67
CA ASN A 266 5.96 -37.17 7.31
C ASN A 266 7.08 -36.38 6.61
N ASP A 267 8.33 -36.53 7.04
CA ASP A 267 9.48 -35.96 6.35
C ASP A 267 9.63 -36.51 4.93
N MET A 268 9.33 -37.81 4.71
CA MET A 268 9.30 -38.39 3.37
C MET A 268 8.17 -37.82 2.51
N VAL A 269 6.96 -37.63 3.07
CA VAL A 269 5.85 -36.95 2.37
C VAL A 269 6.29 -35.56 1.94
N MET A 270 6.88 -34.78 2.85
CA MET A 270 7.36 -33.43 2.56
C MET A 270 8.51 -33.42 1.55
N TYR A 271 9.41 -34.41 1.61
CA TYR A 271 10.49 -34.59 0.64
C TYR A 271 9.94 -34.80 -0.78
N PHE A 272 9.00 -35.71 -1.00
CA PHE A 272 8.46 -35.94 -2.36
C PHE A 272 7.55 -34.80 -2.85
N VAL A 273 6.97 -34.03 -1.94
CA VAL A 273 6.14 -32.86 -2.28
C VAL A 273 7.00 -31.63 -2.59
N LYS A 274 8.16 -31.45 -1.92
CA LYS A 274 9.00 -30.23 -2.02
C LYS A 274 10.28 -30.43 -2.82
N THR A 275 10.87 -31.61 -2.79
CA THR A 275 12.19 -31.88 -3.34
C THR A 275 12.07 -32.70 -4.60
N TYR A 276 12.35 -32.07 -5.74
CA TYR A 276 12.50 -32.78 -6.99
C TYR A 276 13.91 -33.38 -7.09
N PRO A 277 14.08 -34.68 -7.44
CA PRO A 277 15.40 -35.21 -7.76
C PRO A 277 15.87 -34.69 -9.12
N MET A 278 16.53 -33.52 -9.14
CA MET A 278 17.05 -32.91 -10.37
C MET A 278 18.13 -33.75 -11.08
N GLU A 279 18.75 -34.72 -10.42
CA GLU A 279 20.06 -35.23 -10.85
C GLU A 279 20.08 -36.51 -11.71
N ARG A 280 18.95 -37.13 -12.09
CA ARG A 280 19.03 -38.47 -12.74
C ARG A 280 18.26 -38.75 -14.03
N SER A 281 17.49 -37.84 -14.61
CA SER A 281 16.63 -38.21 -15.75
C SER A 281 16.64 -37.29 -16.97
N VAL A 282 17.69 -36.49 -17.16
CA VAL A 282 17.89 -35.77 -18.44
C VAL A 282 19.18 -36.23 -19.10
N GLU A 283 19.25 -37.52 -19.45
CA GLU A 283 19.98 -37.92 -20.66
C GLU A 283 18.99 -37.82 -21.83
N ALA A 284 19.36 -37.01 -22.81
CA ALA A 284 18.53 -36.54 -23.91
C ALA A 284 18.07 -37.68 -24.83
N GLY A 285 16.77 -37.74 -25.16
CA GLY A 285 16.30 -38.60 -26.25
C GLY A 285 14.79 -38.69 -26.52
N HIS A 286 13.91 -38.56 -25.51
CA HIS A 286 12.49 -38.96 -25.68
C HIS A 286 11.44 -37.84 -25.55
N ALA A 287 11.85 -36.56 -25.60
CA ALA A 287 10.92 -35.44 -25.37
C ALA A 287 10.00 -35.11 -26.56
N ILE A 288 10.24 -35.64 -27.76
CA ILE A 288 9.49 -35.27 -28.98
C ILE A 288 8.35 -36.26 -29.31
N GLU A 289 8.37 -37.50 -28.80
CA GLU A 289 7.34 -38.49 -29.14
C GLU A 289 6.08 -38.43 -28.24
N LEU A 290 6.09 -37.66 -27.15
CA LEU A 290 5.03 -37.66 -26.14
C LEU A 290 4.05 -36.48 -26.18
N GLU A 291 4.31 -35.42 -26.95
CA GLU A 291 3.30 -34.36 -27.20
C GLU A 291 2.06 -34.90 -27.94
N THR A 292 2.23 -36.01 -28.68
CA THR A 292 1.15 -36.58 -29.50
C THR A 292 0.36 -37.68 -28.77
N GLU A 293 0.94 -38.37 -27.78
CA GLU A 293 0.33 -39.60 -27.23
C GLU A 293 -0.63 -39.36 -26.05
N VAL A 294 -0.50 -38.26 -25.31
CA VAL A 294 -1.37 -37.95 -24.16
C VAL A 294 -2.72 -37.35 -24.59
N CYS A 295 -2.80 -36.71 -25.77
CA CYS A 295 -4.07 -36.22 -26.33
C CYS A 295 -4.95 -37.32 -26.95
N LEU A 296 -4.39 -38.44 -27.39
CA LEU A 296 -5.11 -39.41 -28.24
C LEU A 296 -5.74 -40.61 -27.49
N ARG A 297 -5.51 -40.79 -26.19
CA ARG A 297 -6.12 -41.91 -25.42
C ARG A 297 -7.44 -41.60 -24.70
N ARG A 298 -7.99 -40.38 -24.81
CA ARG A 298 -9.19 -39.97 -24.04
C ARG A 298 -10.56 -40.24 -24.67
N HIS A 299 -10.64 -40.83 -25.87
CA HIS A 299 -11.92 -41.21 -26.48
C HIS A 299 -11.94 -42.67 -26.96
N GLY A 300 -12.19 -43.59 -26.03
CA GLY A 300 -12.39 -45.01 -26.32
C GLY A 300 -13.85 -45.44 -26.15
N ALA A 301 -14.66 -45.33 -27.21
CA ALA A 301 -15.85 -46.16 -27.42
C ALA A 301 -16.28 -46.12 -28.91
N PRO A 302 -16.43 -47.27 -29.60
CA PRO A 302 -16.94 -47.30 -30.97
C PRO A 302 -18.46 -47.56 -31.02
N LEU A 303 -19.16 -46.87 -31.93
CA LEU A 303 -20.51 -47.22 -32.42
C LEU A 303 -20.45 -47.52 -33.95
N PRO A 304 -21.43 -48.23 -34.52
CA PRO A 304 -21.19 -49.39 -35.38
C PRO A 304 -21.02 -49.10 -36.89
N ALA A 305 -20.63 -50.17 -37.57
CA ALA A 305 -19.98 -50.25 -38.87
C ALA A 305 -20.81 -49.94 -40.14
N CYS A 306 -20.02 -49.65 -41.19
CA CYS A 306 -20.19 -49.93 -42.63
C CYS A 306 -21.01 -48.98 -43.52
N PRO A 307 -20.74 -48.91 -44.85
CA PRO A 307 -19.62 -49.49 -45.61
C PRO A 307 -18.89 -48.56 -46.59
N GLU A 308 -17.71 -49.04 -46.96
CA GLU A 308 -16.81 -48.76 -48.09
C GLU A 308 -17.46 -48.24 -49.40
N ARG A 309 -16.77 -47.30 -50.09
CA ARG A 309 -16.12 -47.55 -51.40
C ARG A 309 -15.41 -46.32 -52.00
N ASP A 310 -14.22 -46.64 -52.50
CA ASP A 310 -13.24 -46.04 -53.42
C ASP A 310 -13.43 -44.67 -54.14
N PRO A 311 -12.31 -43.96 -54.42
CA PRO A 311 -12.20 -42.71 -55.21
C PRO A 311 -12.24 -43.02 -56.73
N PRO A 312 -12.29 -42.07 -57.73
CA PRO A 312 -11.51 -40.81 -57.77
C PRO A 312 -12.04 -39.63 -58.64
N LEU A 313 -11.28 -38.52 -58.60
CA LEU A 313 -10.95 -37.54 -59.68
C LEU A 313 -12.05 -36.83 -60.51
N VAL A 314 -11.72 -35.57 -60.87
CA VAL A 314 -12.10 -34.77 -62.06
C VAL A 314 -12.86 -33.45 -61.76
N SER A 315 -12.16 -32.34 -62.01
CA SER A 315 -12.66 -30.98 -62.33
C SER A 315 -13.17 -30.93 -63.80
N PRO A 316 -14.04 -30.03 -64.33
CA PRO A 316 -14.34 -28.64 -63.94
C PRO A 316 -15.82 -28.13 -64.16
N ARG A 317 -16.04 -26.84 -63.82
CA ARG A 317 -17.09 -25.89 -64.30
C ARG A 317 -18.52 -25.92 -63.70
N ALA A 318 -18.91 -24.74 -63.17
CA ALA A 318 -20.26 -24.24 -62.83
C ALA A 318 -21.18 -24.08 -64.07
N PRO A 319 -22.49 -23.70 -64.01
CA PRO A 319 -23.34 -23.11 -62.93
C PRO A 319 -24.79 -23.73 -62.90
N PRO A 320 -25.95 -23.05 -62.64
CA PRO A 320 -26.44 -22.06 -61.64
C PRO A 320 -27.74 -22.54 -60.87
N GLN A 321 -28.39 -21.61 -60.13
CA GLN A 321 -29.78 -21.60 -59.59
C GLN A 321 -29.97 -22.18 -58.17
N ALA A 322 -30.15 -21.34 -57.14
CA ALA A 322 -31.35 -20.59 -56.75
C ALA A 322 -32.38 -21.44 -55.98
N ASP A 323 -32.58 -21.14 -54.68
CA ASP A 323 -33.80 -20.55 -54.11
C ASP A 323 -33.73 -20.69 -52.57
N ARG A 324 -33.85 -19.58 -51.85
CA ARG A 324 -34.76 -19.41 -50.69
C ARG A 324 -34.65 -18.00 -50.08
N ARG A 325 -35.55 -17.19 -50.62
CA ARG A 325 -36.25 -16.00 -50.11
C ARG A 325 -36.16 -15.73 -48.60
N CYS A 326 -35.80 -14.49 -48.29
CA CYS A 326 -36.08 -13.76 -47.04
C CYS A 326 -37.28 -12.83 -47.25
N VAL A 327 -38.13 -12.69 -46.23
CA VAL A 327 -39.35 -11.88 -46.20
C VAL A 327 -39.10 -10.69 -45.28
N LEU A 328 -39.09 -9.47 -45.84
CA LEU A 328 -39.80 -8.27 -45.34
C LEU A 328 -39.38 -7.01 -46.14
N CYS A 329 -40.40 -6.40 -46.76
CA CYS A 329 -40.56 -5.13 -47.50
C CYS A 329 -39.31 -4.23 -47.74
N ARG A 330 -38.94 -3.78 -48.95
CA ARG A 330 -39.64 -3.35 -50.19
C ARG A 330 -40.44 -2.04 -50.08
N ALA A 331 -39.74 -0.95 -49.74
CA ALA A 331 -40.03 0.40 -50.24
C ALA A 331 -38.75 1.25 -50.13
N CYS A 332 -38.35 1.93 -51.21
CA CYS A 332 -37.19 2.83 -51.34
C CYS A 332 -35.84 2.23 -51.82
N VAL A 333 -35.87 1.25 -52.73
CA VAL A 333 -34.80 1.10 -53.72
C VAL A 333 -35.34 1.62 -55.05
N ASP A 334 -34.99 2.86 -55.36
CA ASP A 334 -34.74 3.37 -56.71
C ASP A 334 -34.43 4.85 -56.58
N LEU A 335 -33.15 5.21 -56.66
CA LEU A 335 -32.61 6.45 -57.24
C LEU A 335 -31.08 6.38 -57.17
N THR A 336 -30.46 6.11 -58.32
CA THR A 336 -29.01 6.16 -58.55
C THR A 336 -28.50 7.60 -58.58
N ALA A 337 -27.20 7.74 -58.31
CA ALA A 337 -26.39 8.95 -58.31
C ALA A 337 -26.82 10.05 -59.30
N GLY A 338 -27.11 11.24 -58.77
CA GLY A 338 -27.14 12.49 -59.52
C GLY A 338 -28.34 13.39 -59.27
N GLN A 339 -28.45 14.01 -58.08
CA GLN A 339 -29.09 15.31 -57.82
C GLN A 339 -29.27 15.52 -56.31
N TRP A 340 -28.27 16.11 -55.67
CA TRP A 340 -28.41 16.67 -54.32
C TRP A 340 -28.50 18.19 -54.43
N SER A 341 -29.65 18.67 -54.92
CA SER A 341 -30.08 20.03 -54.63
C SER A 341 -31.60 20.11 -54.77
N ARG A 342 -32.25 20.56 -53.68
CA ARG A 342 -33.69 20.85 -53.53
C ARG A 342 -34.57 19.61 -53.34
N ASP A 343 -34.93 19.34 -52.07
CA ASP A 343 -36.28 18.91 -51.62
C ASP A 343 -36.30 18.22 -50.25
N CYS A 344 -35.53 18.69 -49.26
CA CYS A 344 -35.78 18.35 -47.84
C CYS A 344 -36.84 19.28 -47.22
N GLY A 345 -38.03 19.33 -47.83
CA GLY A 345 -39.11 20.23 -47.43
C GLY A 345 -40.47 19.57 -47.16
N ARG A 346 -40.66 18.28 -47.44
CA ARG A 346 -41.97 17.61 -47.30
C ARG A 346 -41.87 16.16 -46.86
N ALA A 347 -41.61 15.95 -45.57
CA ALA A 347 -41.98 14.72 -44.86
C ALA A 347 -41.99 15.00 -43.35
N ARG A 348 -42.94 15.85 -42.89
CA ARG A 348 -43.37 15.86 -41.49
C ARG A 348 -44.68 15.09 -41.42
N GLY A 349 -44.63 13.89 -40.85
CA GLY A 349 -45.80 13.05 -40.69
C GLY A 349 -45.47 11.79 -39.89
N GLU A 350 -45.70 11.89 -38.59
CA GLU A 350 -46.00 10.82 -37.62
C GLU A 350 -44.84 9.98 -37.03
N LYS A 351 -44.79 10.02 -35.69
CA LYS A 351 -43.94 9.30 -34.72
C LYS A 351 -42.54 9.84 -34.46
N CYS A 352 -42.45 10.93 -33.69
CA CYS A 352 -41.31 11.17 -32.80
C CYS A 352 -41.73 12.06 -31.61
N ASP A 353 -42.45 11.47 -30.64
CA ASP A 353 -42.94 12.15 -29.43
C ASP A 353 -42.03 11.98 -28.21
N LEU A 354 -40.73 11.66 -28.39
CA LEU A 354 -39.80 11.46 -27.27
C LEU A 354 -38.73 12.56 -27.10
N LEU A 355 -38.75 13.63 -27.90
CA LEU A 355 -37.75 14.71 -27.82
C LEU A 355 -38.35 16.12 -27.65
N ALA A 356 -39.65 16.25 -27.42
CA ALA A 356 -40.33 17.56 -27.35
C ALA A 356 -40.46 18.18 -25.94
N GLU A 357 -40.02 17.52 -24.86
CA GLU A 357 -40.29 18.01 -23.49
C GLU A 357 -39.19 18.87 -22.83
N ARG A 358 -38.14 19.29 -23.54
CA ARG A 358 -37.20 20.30 -22.99
C ARG A 358 -37.11 21.50 -23.91
N GLY A 359 -38.00 22.46 -23.65
CA GLY A 359 -38.02 23.76 -24.32
C GLY A 359 -36.79 24.61 -23.94
N GLY A 360 -35.99 24.94 -24.96
CA GLY A 360 -34.92 25.93 -24.88
C GLY A 360 -34.22 26.07 -26.22
N ARG A 361 -34.44 27.19 -26.92
CA ARG A 361 -33.94 27.44 -28.28
C ARG A 361 -32.44 27.75 -28.26
N HIS A 362 -31.62 26.96 -28.95
CA HIS A 362 -30.37 27.40 -29.57
C HIS A 362 -30.18 26.71 -30.94
N PRO A 363 -30.17 27.44 -32.06
CA PRO A 363 -29.92 26.87 -33.38
C PRO A 363 -28.40 26.71 -33.56
N GLY A 364 -27.85 25.59 -33.09
CA GLY A 364 -26.42 25.27 -33.24
C GLY A 364 -25.98 23.87 -32.76
N MET A 365 -26.83 23.12 -32.04
CA MET A 365 -26.42 21.90 -31.33
C MET A 365 -26.48 20.56 -32.10
N LEU A 366 -26.89 20.53 -33.37
CA LEU A 366 -27.18 19.26 -34.08
C LEU A 366 -25.97 18.57 -34.76
N GLY A 367 -24.74 18.90 -34.39
CA GLY A 367 -23.53 18.36 -35.06
C GLY A 367 -22.96 17.06 -34.46
N TRP A 368 -23.06 16.87 -33.14
CA TRP A 368 -22.33 15.82 -32.41
C TRP A 368 -22.91 14.42 -32.55
N GLU A 369 -24.24 14.34 -32.62
CA GLU A 369 -24.99 13.09 -32.80
C GLU A 369 -24.67 12.47 -34.17
N CYS A 370 -24.28 13.27 -35.16
CA CYS A 370 -23.92 12.77 -36.50
C CYS A 370 -22.54 12.09 -36.53
N LEU A 371 -21.56 12.53 -35.73
CA LEU A 371 -20.25 11.87 -35.64
C LEU A 371 -20.31 10.51 -34.93
N THR A 372 -21.38 10.24 -34.17
CA THR A 372 -21.65 8.97 -33.50
C THR A 372 -22.73 8.13 -34.22
N ALA A 373 -23.63 8.74 -35.01
CA ALA A 373 -24.69 8.04 -35.73
C ALA A 373 -24.35 7.62 -37.17
N THR A 374 -23.25 8.09 -37.77
CA THR A 374 -22.79 7.58 -39.07
C THR A 374 -21.63 6.59 -38.95
N THR A 375 -21.88 5.42 -38.35
CA THR A 375 -21.13 4.18 -38.63
C THR A 375 -21.92 2.92 -38.21
N PHE A 376 -22.51 2.28 -39.23
CA PHE A 376 -22.73 0.83 -39.43
C PHE A 376 -23.66 0.03 -38.51
N TYR A 377 -24.96 -0.05 -38.87
CA TYR A 377 -25.53 -1.33 -39.33
C TYR A 377 -26.83 -1.18 -40.14
N PRO A 378 -27.00 -1.89 -41.29
CA PRO A 378 -25.99 -2.62 -42.04
C PRO A 378 -25.33 -1.73 -43.14
N PRO A 379 -24.03 -1.92 -43.43
CA PRO A 379 -23.39 -1.28 -44.58
C PRO A 379 -23.92 -1.84 -45.92
N PRO A 380 -23.76 -1.09 -47.04
CA PRO A 380 -23.84 -1.67 -48.37
C PRO A 380 -22.79 -2.78 -48.54
N ALA A 381 -23.15 -3.89 -49.17
CA ALA A 381 -22.21 -4.96 -49.49
C ALA A 381 -21.01 -4.39 -50.28
N GLY A 382 -19.80 -4.43 -49.68
CA GLY A 382 -18.54 -4.02 -50.32
C GLY A 382 -17.79 -2.83 -49.70
N SER A 383 -18.12 -2.35 -48.49
CA SER A 383 -17.33 -1.29 -47.84
C SER A 383 -15.96 -1.77 -47.34
N VAL A 384 -14.91 -1.03 -47.70
CA VAL A 384 -13.47 -1.23 -47.40
C VAL A 384 -13.11 -1.50 -45.91
N PRO A 385 -13.81 -0.96 -44.89
CA PRO A 385 -13.42 -1.18 -43.48
C PRO A 385 -13.44 -2.66 -43.05
N LEU A 386 -14.31 -3.49 -43.64
CA LEU A 386 -14.37 -4.93 -43.37
C LEU A 386 -13.27 -5.72 -44.10
N GLN A 387 -12.66 -5.15 -45.14
CA GLN A 387 -11.53 -5.80 -45.84
C GLN A 387 -10.21 -5.60 -45.11
N LEU A 388 -10.05 -4.52 -44.32
CA LEU A 388 -8.85 -4.29 -43.51
C LEU A 388 -8.80 -5.16 -42.23
N LEU A 389 -9.95 -5.65 -41.76
CA LEU A 389 -10.04 -6.62 -40.66
C LEU A 389 -10.14 -8.08 -41.15
N ALA A 390 -10.22 -8.32 -42.46
CA ALA A 390 -10.43 -9.66 -43.04
C ALA A 390 -9.36 -10.08 -44.06
N ALA A 391 -8.19 -9.41 -44.08
CA ALA A 391 -7.09 -9.78 -44.99
C ALA A 391 -5.88 -10.34 -44.21
N GLU A 392 -5.73 -11.67 -44.31
CA GLU A 392 -4.60 -12.58 -43.97
C GLU A 392 -4.52 -13.15 -42.52
N PRO A 393 -4.29 -14.48 -42.33
CA PRO A 393 -5.07 -15.63 -42.81
C PRO A 393 -5.79 -16.39 -41.67
N GLU A 394 -7.01 -16.86 -41.98
CA GLU A 394 -7.89 -17.93 -41.44
C GLU A 394 -7.84 -18.51 -39.99
N GLU A 395 -7.03 -18.09 -39.03
CA GLU A 395 -7.04 -18.70 -37.67
C GLU A 395 -7.76 -17.91 -36.56
N GLU A 396 -8.13 -16.64 -36.74
CA GLU A 396 -8.69 -15.80 -35.65
C GLU A 396 -10.13 -15.29 -35.89
N ALA A 397 -10.97 -16.07 -36.59
CA ALA A 397 -12.39 -15.74 -36.72
C ALA A 397 -13.20 -15.96 -35.42
N ALA A 398 -12.60 -16.60 -34.40
CA ALA A 398 -13.22 -16.82 -33.10
C ALA A 398 -13.13 -15.60 -32.15
N ASP A 399 -12.26 -14.63 -32.45
CA ASP A 399 -11.85 -13.64 -31.45
C ASP A 399 -12.79 -12.42 -31.35
N VAL A 400 -13.69 -12.22 -32.31
CA VAL A 400 -14.59 -11.05 -32.28
C VAL A 400 -15.68 -11.17 -31.21
N GLU A 401 -16.11 -12.39 -30.86
CA GLU A 401 -16.94 -12.62 -29.66
C GLU A 401 -16.11 -12.56 -28.36
N GLU A 402 -14.83 -12.95 -28.39
CA GLU A 402 -13.93 -12.91 -27.23
C GLU A 402 -13.48 -11.47 -26.89
N ILE A 403 -13.39 -10.57 -27.87
CA ILE A 403 -13.14 -9.13 -27.70
C ILE A 403 -14.20 -8.46 -26.81
N ALA A 404 -15.46 -8.91 -26.87
CA ALA A 404 -16.54 -8.39 -26.02
C ALA A 404 -16.51 -9.02 -24.62
N TYR A 405 -16.14 -10.30 -24.48
CA TYR A 405 -16.16 -11.00 -23.19
C TYR A 405 -14.91 -10.76 -22.32
N GLY A 406 -13.74 -10.49 -22.91
CA GLY A 406 -12.48 -10.31 -22.17
C GLY A 406 -12.40 -9.05 -21.30
N THR A 407 -13.29 -8.07 -21.49
CA THR A 407 -13.33 -6.82 -20.69
C THR A 407 -14.47 -6.78 -19.66
N GLY A 408 -15.38 -7.77 -19.67
CA GLY A 408 -16.55 -7.80 -18.78
C GLY A 408 -17.59 -6.69 -19.02
N LEU A 409 -17.47 -5.90 -20.08
CA LEU A 409 -18.41 -4.84 -20.46
C LEU A 409 -19.29 -5.30 -21.63
N ALA A 410 -20.60 -5.04 -21.54
CA ALA A 410 -21.52 -5.30 -22.65
C ALA A 410 -21.08 -4.49 -23.90
N PRO A 411 -21.23 -5.02 -25.13
CA PRO A 411 -20.87 -4.31 -26.37
C PRO A 411 -21.46 -2.90 -26.48
N GLU A 412 -22.63 -2.67 -25.86
CA GLU A 412 -23.32 -1.38 -25.83
C GLU A 412 -22.60 -0.30 -24.98
N ALA A 413 -21.75 -0.70 -24.03
CA ALA A 413 -21.00 0.23 -23.17
C ALA A 413 -19.80 0.86 -23.89
N CYS A 414 -19.24 0.19 -24.91
CA CYS A 414 -18.08 0.67 -25.66
C CYS A 414 -18.38 1.86 -26.60
N PHE A 415 -19.66 2.23 -26.77
CA PHE A 415 -20.08 3.29 -27.71
C PHE A 415 -20.68 4.53 -27.05
N GLN A 416 -20.75 4.58 -25.71
CA GLN A 416 -21.25 5.74 -25.00
C GLN A 416 -20.13 6.75 -24.72
N ILE A 417 -20.37 8.02 -25.05
CA ILE A 417 -19.49 9.10 -24.64
C ILE A 417 -19.54 9.18 -23.11
N ARG A 418 -18.40 8.93 -22.47
CA ARG A 418 -18.28 9.03 -21.01
C ARG A 418 -18.68 10.43 -20.54
N PRO A 419 -19.43 10.57 -19.43
CA PRO A 419 -19.85 11.89 -18.94
C PRO A 419 -18.68 12.87 -18.73
N ALA A 420 -17.54 12.38 -18.24
CA ALA A 420 -16.33 13.18 -18.07
C ALA A 420 -15.71 13.64 -19.41
N ALA A 421 -15.77 12.81 -20.46
CA ALA A 421 -15.30 13.18 -21.80
C ALA A 421 -16.18 14.28 -22.42
N ARG A 422 -17.50 14.16 -22.23
CA ARG A 422 -18.47 15.19 -22.65
C ARG A 422 -18.22 16.52 -21.95
N LEU A 423 -18.08 16.51 -20.62
CA LEU A 423 -17.85 17.72 -19.85
C LEU A 423 -16.52 18.39 -20.23
N LEU A 424 -15.47 17.60 -20.48
CA LEU A 424 -14.18 18.10 -20.98
C LEU A 424 -14.34 18.82 -22.32
N LEU A 425 -15.07 18.20 -23.24
CA LEU A 425 -15.29 18.71 -24.57
C LEU A 425 -16.08 20.03 -24.53
N GLU A 426 -17.16 20.10 -23.77
CA GLU A 426 -17.95 21.33 -23.55
C GLU A 426 -17.07 22.47 -22.97
N ALA A 427 -16.22 22.17 -21.99
CA ALA A 427 -15.33 23.15 -21.37
C ALA A 427 -14.24 23.69 -22.34
N LEU A 428 -13.76 22.83 -23.23
CA LEU A 428 -12.69 23.16 -24.16
C LEU A 428 -13.19 23.93 -25.39
N GLU A 429 -14.43 23.76 -25.80
CA GLU A 429 -15.02 24.52 -26.91
C GLU A 429 -15.21 26.01 -26.63
N GLU A 430 -15.37 26.38 -25.36
CA GLU A 430 -15.45 27.77 -24.94
C GLU A 430 -14.11 28.49 -25.07
N GLN A 431 -13.02 27.77 -25.36
CA GLN A 431 -11.68 28.32 -25.54
C GLN A 431 -11.46 28.80 -26.98
N CYS A 432 -10.91 30.01 -27.15
CA CYS A 432 -10.77 30.64 -28.48
C CYS A 432 -9.77 29.93 -29.42
N SER A 433 -8.82 29.18 -28.88
CA SER A 433 -7.88 28.31 -29.61
C SER A 433 -7.06 27.48 -28.63
N LEU A 434 -6.95 26.18 -28.90
CA LEU A 434 -6.11 25.25 -28.15
C LEU A 434 -4.72 25.02 -28.80
N GLY A 435 -4.49 25.58 -29.99
CA GLY A 435 -3.29 25.29 -30.77
C GLY A 435 -3.20 23.81 -31.14
N ARG A 436 -1.99 23.25 -31.13
CA ARG A 436 -1.78 21.81 -31.36
C ARG A 436 -2.01 21.02 -30.08
N VAL A 437 -2.93 20.07 -30.14
CA VAL A 437 -3.39 19.27 -29.00
C VAL A 437 -2.73 17.89 -28.99
N LEU A 438 -2.33 17.41 -27.82
CA LEU A 438 -2.06 15.99 -27.54
C LEU A 438 -3.16 15.43 -26.65
N GLU A 439 -3.79 14.33 -27.04
CA GLU A 439 -4.71 13.58 -26.18
C GLU A 439 -4.06 12.31 -25.64
N LEU A 440 -4.03 12.17 -24.31
CA LEU A 440 -3.53 10.99 -23.60
C LEU A 440 -4.69 10.06 -23.23
N GLY A 441 -4.58 8.78 -23.59
CA GLY A 441 -5.65 7.80 -23.35
C GLY A 441 -6.90 8.10 -24.17
N ALA A 442 -6.72 8.36 -25.46
CA ALA A 442 -7.78 8.86 -26.33
C ALA A 442 -8.91 7.84 -26.56
N GLY A 443 -8.69 6.55 -26.31
CA GLY A 443 -9.67 5.49 -26.49
C GLY A 443 -10.17 5.44 -27.93
N THR A 444 -11.40 5.91 -28.16
CA THR A 444 -12.02 6.01 -29.49
C THR A 444 -11.73 7.32 -30.23
N GLY A 445 -11.14 8.31 -29.54
CA GLY A 445 -10.75 9.61 -30.09
C GLY A 445 -11.85 10.67 -30.07
N VAL A 446 -12.95 10.42 -29.36
CA VAL A 446 -14.15 11.30 -29.36
C VAL A 446 -13.80 12.76 -29.06
N VAL A 447 -12.95 13.03 -28.08
CA VAL A 447 -12.63 14.41 -27.68
C VAL A 447 -11.69 15.06 -28.70
N GLY A 448 -10.52 14.48 -28.97
CA GLY A 448 -9.53 15.06 -29.88
C GLY A 448 -9.98 15.17 -31.33
N LEU A 449 -10.69 14.17 -31.86
CA LEU A 449 -11.29 14.26 -33.21
C LEU A 449 -12.32 15.38 -33.29
N SER A 450 -13.15 15.53 -32.25
CA SER A 450 -14.15 16.59 -32.20
C SER A 450 -13.52 17.97 -32.17
N LEU A 451 -12.51 18.19 -31.31
CA LEU A 451 -11.80 19.47 -31.22
C LEU A 451 -11.12 19.84 -32.54
N ALA A 452 -10.49 18.88 -33.21
CA ALA A 452 -9.84 19.10 -34.51
C ALA A 452 -10.86 19.37 -35.64
N SER A 453 -11.94 18.60 -35.72
CA SER A 453 -12.97 18.76 -36.76
C SER A 453 -13.69 20.11 -36.71
N ARG A 454 -13.74 20.73 -35.54
CA ARG A 454 -14.39 22.03 -35.29
C ARG A 454 -13.45 23.22 -35.41
N GLY A 455 -12.16 22.96 -35.63
CA GLY A 455 -11.13 24.00 -35.66
C GLY A 455 -10.85 24.64 -34.30
N VAL A 456 -11.27 24.01 -33.20
CA VAL A 456 -10.92 24.43 -31.82
C VAL A 456 -9.43 24.11 -31.57
N ALA A 457 -8.97 22.97 -32.08
CA ALA A 457 -7.56 22.62 -32.20
C ALA A 457 -7.07 22.84 -33.64
N SER A 458 -5.86 23.39 -33.82
CA SER A 458 -5.24 23.53 -35.14
C SER A 458 -4.76 22.19 -35.71
N GLY A 459 -4.58 21.20 -34.83
CA GLY A 459 -4.33 19.80 -35.12
C GLY A 459 -4.30 19.00 -33.83
N ALA A 460 -4.54 17.69 -33.90
CA ALA A 460 -4.48 16.82 -32.72
C ALA A 460 -3.58 15.60 -32.96
N VAL A 461 -2.84 15.19 -31.93
CA VAL A 461 -2.16 13.90 -31.86
C VAL A 461 -2.89 13.05 -30.83
N LEU A 462 -3.42 11.90 -31.24
CA LEU A 462 -4.19 11.02 -30.37
C LEU A 462 -3.36 9.81 -29.98
N THR A 463 -3.24 9.54 -28.68
CA THR A 463 -2.40 8.45 -28.16
C THR A 463 -3.17 7.57 -27.20
N ASP A 464 -2.79 6.30 -27.16
CA ASP A 464 -3.33 5.32 -26.22
C ASP A 464 -2.26 4.26 -25.92
N SER A 465 -2.35 3.65 -24.74
CA SER A 465 -1.49 2.53 -24.35
C SER A 465 -1.96 1.20 -24.95
N ASP A 466 -3.22 1.08 -25.33
CA ASP A 466 -3.78 -0.13 -25.94
C ASP A 466 -3.65 -0.09 -27.48
N ALA A 467 -2.96 -1.09 -28.04
CA ALA A 467 -2.77 -1.22 -29.48
C ALA A 467 -4.10 -1.32 -30.25
N ARG A 468 -5.16 -1.86 -29.65
CA ARG A 468 -6.50 -1.96 -30.23
C ARG A 468 -7.15 -0.58 -30.33
N CYS A 469 -6.99 0.25 -29.30
CA CYS A 469 -7.42 1.65 -29.33
C CYS A 469 -6.67 2.42 -30.41
N ILE A 470 -5.36 2.21 -30.58
CA ILE A 470 -4.59 2.83 -31.68
C ILE A 470 -5.16 2.46 -33.06
N GLN A 471 -5.50 1.19 -33.30
CA GLN A 471 -6.11 0.77 -34.57
C GLN A 471 -7.47 1.46 -34.80
N LEU A 472 -8.31 1.52 -33.77
CA LEU A 472 -9.61 2.18 -33.83
C LEU A 472 -9.48 3.69 -34.06
N LEU A 473 -8.54 4.34 -33.38
CA LEU A 473 -8.23 5.75 -33.57
C LEU A 473 -7.84 6.06 -35.01
N ARG A 474 -7.03 5.23 -35.66
CA ARG A 474 -6.67 5.39 -37.07
C ARG A 474 -7.89 5.31 -37.98
N ALA A 475 -8.76 4.33 -37.75
CA ALA A 475 -10.00 4.19 -38.51
C ALA A 475 -10.89 5.44 -38.34
N ASN A 476 -11.08 5.91 -37.11
CA ASN A 476 -11.89 7.09 -36.82
C ASN A 476 -11.28 8.39 -37.37
N ALA A 477 -9.94 8.54 -37.30
CA ALA A 477 -9.24 9.67 -37.88
C ALA A 477 -9.43 9.75 -39.40
N LEU A 478 -9.29 8.62 -40.11
CA LEU A 478 -9.53 8.53 -41.56
C LEU A 478 -10.97 8.91 -41.94
N LEU A 479 -11.95 8.54 -41.10
CA LEU A 479 -13.36 8.87 -41.33
C LEU A 479 -13.69 10.35 -41.05
N SER A 480 -13.02 10.97 -40.06
CA SER A 480 -13.34 12.32 -39.61
C SER A 480 -12.95 13.43 -40.59
N SER A 481 -12.02 13.17 -41.53
CA SER A 481 -11.34 14.19 -42.34
C SER A 481 -10.68 15.33 -41.54
N ALA A 482 -10.54 15.18 -40.22
CA ALA A 482 -9.96 16.18 -39.35
C ALA A 482 -8.42 16.17 -39.44
N PRO A 483 -7.73 17.30 -39.17
CA PRO A 483 -6.27 17.37 -39.15
C PRO A 483 -5.70 16.65 -37.91
N VAL A 484 -5.74 15.32 -37.93
CA VAL A 484 -5.40 14.47 -36.80
C VAL A 484 -4.33 13.46 -37.17
N GLU A 485 -3.32 13.35 -36.31
CA GLU A 485 -2.25 12.37 -36.39
C GLU A 485 -2.48 11.29 -35.33
N VAL A 486 -2.44 10.02 -35.73
CA VAL A 486 -2.49 8.88 -34.80
C VAL A 486 -1.18 8.12 -34.96
N PRO A 487 -0.24 8.19 -33.99
CA PRO A 487 1.08 7.61 -34.12
C PRO A 487 1.08 6.10 -34.44
N GLY A 488 2.19 5.66 -35.02
CA GLY A 488 2.50 4.26 -35.32
C GLY A 488 2.48 3.33 -34.11
N ALA A 489 2.86 3.87 -32.96
CA ALA A 489 3.14 3.17 -31.71
C ALA A 489 2.16 3.56 -30.60
N THR A 490 2.02 2.68 -29.62
CA THR A 490 1.38 2.96 -28.33
C THR A 490 2.20 3.99 -27.54
N LEU A 491 1.55 4.73 -26.65
CA LEU A 491 2.22 5.60 -25.69
C LEU A 491 1.77 5.21 -24.28
N ALA A 492 2.71 4.69 -23.49
CA ALA A 492 2.46 4.49 -22.07
C ALA A 492 2.62 5.82 -21.31
N LEU A 493 1.84 6.02 -20.25
CA LEU A 493 2.06 7.14 -19.35
C LEU A 493 3.46 7.00 -18.71
N GLY A 494 4.17 8.12 -18.59
CA GLY A 494 5.59 8.19 -18.22
C GLY A 494 6.53 8.31 -19.42
N GLU A 495 6.08 8.00 -20.64
CA GLU A 495 6.88 8.13 -21.86
C GLU A 495 6.80 9.53 -22.47
N THR A 496 7.80 9.85 -23.31
CA THR A 496 7.83 11.09 -24.10
C THR A 496 6.95 10.93 -25.34
N PRO A 497 5.93 11.79 -25.54
CA PRO A 497 5.04 11.65 -26.68
C PRO A 497 5.76 11.95 -28.00
N PRO A 498 5.46 11.19 -29.07
CA PRO A 498 6.00 11.45 -30.39
C PRO A 498 5.36 12.71 -30.99
N GLY A 499 6.12 13.43 -31.82
CA GLY A 499 5.54 14.44 -32.71
C GLY A 499 5.89 15.90 -32.44
N GLY A 500 6.72 16.22 -31.44
CA GLY A 500 7.23 17.59 -31.22
C GLY A 500 6.49 18.36 -30.12
N GLU A 501 6.62 19.69 -30.12
CA GLU A 501 6.07 20.56 -29.08
C GLU A 501 4.54 20.71 -29.22
N PHE A 502 3.81 20.61 -28.12
CA PHE A 502 2.35 20.77 -28.05
C PHE A 502 1.98 22.06 -27.31
N ASP A 503 0.86 22.68 -27.69
CA ASP A 503 0.31 23.85 -27.00
C ASP A 503 -0.62 23.43 -25.86
N THR A 504 -1.34 22.34 -26.06
CA THR A 504 -2.31 21.82 -25.09
C THR A 504 -2.20 20.31 -24.99
N VAL A 505 -2.17 19.78 -23.76
CA VAL A 505 -2.41 18.36 -23.46
C VAL A 505 -3.81 18.22 -22.89
N ILE A 506 -4.52 17.18 -23.28
CA ILE A 506 -5.82 16.82 -22.73
C ILE A 506 -5.83 15.35 -22.31
N ALA A 507 -6.58 15.03 -21.26
CA ALA A 507 -6.79 13.65 -20.82
C ALA A 507 -8.20 13.47 -20.24
N SER A 508 -8.96 12.51 -20.76
CA SER A 508 -10.31 12.21 -20.24
C SER A 508 -10.28 10.94 -19.41
N GLU A 509 -10.49 11.05 -18.10
CA GLU A 509 -10.40 9.93 -17.15
C GLU A 509 -9.10 9.10 -17.25
N PRO A 510 -7.91 9.72 -17.29
CA PRO A 510 -6.64 9.02 -17.58
C PRO A 510 -6.25 7.91 -16.60
N LEU A 511 -6.91 7.84 -15.45
CA LEU A 511 -6.54 6.98 -14.32
C LEU A 511 -7.61 5.92 -13.98
N HIS A 512 -8.60 5.72 -14.85
CA HIS A 512 -9.66 4.73 -14.62
C HIS A 512 -9.12 3.30 -14.45
N HIS A 513 -8.11 2.91 -15.23
CA HIS A 513 -7.46 1.60 -15.11
C HIS A 513 -6.64 1.45 -13.84
N TRP A 514 -5.96 2.52 -13.41
CA TRP A 514 -5.17 2.53 -12.18
C TRP A 514 -6.03 2.19 -10.96
N LEU A 515 -7.24 2.76 -10.88
CA LEU A 515 -8.23 2.44 -9.83
C LEU A 515 -8.65 0.98 -9.82
N SER A 516 -8.86 0.40 -11.00
CA SER A 516 -9.43 -0.93 -11.14
C SER A 516 -8.44 -2.03 -10.75
N LEU A 517 -7.14 -1.73 -10.78
CA LEU A 517 -6.05 -2.69 -10.57
C LEU A 517 -5.31 -2.50 -9.24
N GLY A 518 -5.78 -1.61 -8.36
CA GLY A 518 -5.17 -1.40 -7.04
C GLY A 518 -3.82 -0.69 -7.06
N GLY A 519 -3.47 -0.06 -8.18
CA GLY A 519 -2.30 0.81 -8.32
C GLY A 519 -0.92 0.15 -8.44
N GLU A 520 -0.79 -1.16 -8.22
CA GLU A 520 0.49 -1.86 -8.42
C GLU A 520 0.75 -2.17 -9.90
N GLY A 521 1.90 -1.73 -10.42
CA GLY A 521 2.35 -2.04 -11.79
C GLY A 521 1.63 -1.28 -12.92
N VAL A 522 0.76 -0.32 -12.59
CA VAL A 522 0.03 0.51 -13.55
C VAL A 522 0.49 1.96 -13.40
N ALA A 523 0.69 2.65 -14.52
CA ALA A 523 1.07 4.05 -14.51
C ALA A 523 0.02 4.92 -13.79
N GLY A 524 0.46 5.73 -12.85
CA GLY A 524 -0.38 6.55 -11.98
C GLY A 524 -0.35 8.05 -12.33
N PRO A 525 -0.80 8.92 -11.40
CA PRO A 525 -0.73 10.36 -11.51
C PRO A 525 0.67 10.90 -11.84
N GLY A 526 1.72 10.32 -11.25
CA GLY A 526 3.09 10.77 -11.47
C GLY A 526 3.52 10.61 -12.92
N GLU A 527 3.25 9.45 -13.51
CA GLU A 527 3.53 9.12 -14.90
C GLU A 527 2.70 9.97 -15.87
N LEU A 528 1.41 10.17 -15.57
CA LEU A 528 0.53 11.08 -16.33
C LEU A 528 1.11 12.49 -16.41
N LEU A 529 1.53 13.04 -15.27
CA LEU A 529 2.11 14.38 -15.20
C LEU A 529 3.45 14.45 -15.92
N SER A 530 4.30 13.43 -15.82
CA SER A 530 5.58 13.38 -16.53
C SER A 530 5.40 13.37 -18.06
N THR A 531 4.43 12.61 -18.59
CA THR A 531 4.12 12.64 -20.03
C THR A 531 3.59 14.00 -20.47
N ALA A 532 2.67 14.60 -19.70
CA ALA A 532 2.14 15.93 -19.99
C ALA A 532 3.25 17.00 -19.96
N GLU A 533 4.20 16.89 -19.02
CA GLU A 533 5.36 17.77 -18.94
C GLU A 533 6.28 17.64 -20.14
N ALA A 534 6.61 16.40 -20.54
CA ALA A 534 7.43 16.14 -21.71
C ALA A 534 6.79 16.76 -22.97
N ALA A 535 5.48 16.58 -23.15
CA ALA A 535 4.71 17.13 -24.26
C ALA A 535 4.76 18.65 -24.35
N LEU A 536 4.67 19.32 -23.19
CA LEU A 536 4.51 20.77 -23.12
C LEU A 536 5.83 21.51 -22.94
N SER A 537 6.95 20.81 -22.73
CA SER A 537 8.29 21.35 -22.46
C SER A 537 8.81 22.39 -23.47
N GLY A 538 8.24 22.42 -24.68
CA GLY A 538 8.51 23.41 -25.71
C GLY A 538 7.63 24.65 -25.69
N SER A 539 6.44 24.57 -25.09
CA SER A 539 5.44 25.62 -25.14
C SER A 539 5.56 26.60 -23.97
N ALA A 540 5.77 27.87 -24.29
CA ALA A 540 5.81 28.96 -23.32
C ALA A 540 4.44 29.19 -22.63
N ALA A 541 3.35 28.75 -23.27
CA ALA A 541 1.98 28.92 -22.79
C ALA A 541 1.23 27.59 -22.71
N GLY A 542 1.97 26.48 -22.53
CA GLY A 542 1.42 25.14 -22.51
C GLY A 542 0.28 25.00 -21.51
N ARG A 543 -0.78 24.26 -21.87
CA ARG A 543 -1.94 24.02 -21.01
C ARG A 543 -2.17 22.53 -20.85
N PHE A 544 -2.45 22.07 -19.64
CA PHE A 544 -2.92 20.71 -19.45
C PHE A 544 -4.32 20.72 -18.86
N PHE A 545 -5.27 20.12 -19.58
CA PHE A 545 -6.64 19.89 -19.11
C PHE A 545 -6.85 18.41 -18.85
N PHE A 546 -7.54 18.08 -17.78
CA PHE A 546 -8.03 16.72 -17.60
C PHE A 546 -9.40 16.71 -16.96
N SER A 547 -10.23 15.74 -17.34
CA SER A 547 -11.48 15.48 -16.67
C SER A 547 -11.40 14.24 -15.79
N HIS A 548 -12.12 14.29 -14.68
CA HIS A 548 -12.15 13.22 -13.70
C HIS A 548 -13.56 13.08 -13.12
N GLN A 549 -14.02 11.84 -13.03
CA GLN A 549 -15.18 11.47 -12.24
C GLN A 549 -14.71 11.10 -10.83
N HIS A 550 -15.19 11.83 -9.83
CA HIS A 550 -14.83 11.68 -8.42
C HIS A 550 -15.50 10.45 -7.78
N ALA A 551 -15.43 9.31 -8.46
CA ALA A 551 -15.86 8.02 -7.92
C ALA A 551 -14.88 7.50 -6.85
N ASP A 552 -13.68 8.06 -6.79
CA ASP A 552 -12.67 7.80 -5.76
C ASP A 552 -12.03 9.11 -5.28
N PRO A 553 -12.41 9.60 -4.08
CA PRO A 553 -11.85 10.82 -3.50
C PRO A 553 -10.33 10.74 -3.26
N GLN A 554 -9.78 9.56 -2.93
CA GLN A 554 -8.37 9.41 -2.60
C GLN A 554 -7.49 9.60 -3.84
N LEU A 555 -7.93 9.07 -4.99
CA LEU A 555 -7.20 9.30 -6.24
C LEU A 555 -7.22 10.76 -6.65
N THR A 556 -8.36 11.44 -6.52
CA THR A 556 -8.45 12.88 -6.80
C THR A 556 -7.47 13.64 -5.93
N GLU A 557 -7.47 13.35 -4.63
CA GLU A 557 -6.56 13.96 -3.67
C GLU A 557 -5.09 13.71 -4.03
N TRP A 558 -4.74 12.46 -4.36
CA TRP A 558 -3.37 12.10 -4.71
C TRP A 558 -2.90 12.79 -6.00
N LEU A 559 -3.73 12.81 -7.05
CA LEU A 559 -3.45 13.52 -8.29
C LEU A 559 -3.25 15.02 -8.04
N LEU A 560 -4.15 15.66 -7.29
CA LEU A 560 -4.02 17.07 -6.94
C LEU A 560 -2.80 17.36 -6.06
N GLY A 561 -2.46 16.44 -5.16
CA GLY A 561 -1.27 16.49 -4.32
C GLY A 561 0.03 16.42 -5.13
N GLU A 562 0.10 15.51 -6.11
CA GLU A 562 1.24 15.40 -7.04
C GLU A 562 1.37 16.67 -7.89
N VAL A 563 0.27 17.18 -8.43
CA VAL A 563 0.28 18.44 -9.19
C VAL A 563 0.82 19.60 -8.33
N ALA A 564 0.34 19.72 -7.08
CA ALA A 564 0.80 20.74 -6.15
C ALA A 564 2.29 20.56 -5.80
N HIS A 565 2.74 19.32 -5.62
CA HIS A 565 4.15 18.99 -5.37
C HIS A 565 5.06 19.44 -6.51
N ARG A 566 4.57 19.37 -7.76
CA ARG A 566 5.28 19.85 -8.95
C ARG A 566 5.14 21.36 -9.20
N GLY A 567 4.46 22.08 -8.30
CA GLY A 567 4.34 23.54 -8.36
C GLY A 567 3.37 24.06 -9.42
N ALA A 568 2.49 23.20 -9.96
CA ALA A 568 1.43 23.64 -10.84
C ALA A 568 0.30 24.31 -10.06
N VAL A 569 -0.31 25.31 -10.68
CA VAL A 569 -1.56 25.91 -10.22
C VAL A 569 -2.71 25.09 -10.80
N VAL A 570 -3.46 24.44 -9.92
CA VAL A 570 -4.71 23.75 -10.28
C VAL A 570 -5.86 24.75 -10.28
N ARG A 571 -6.66 24.74 -11.35
CA ARG A 571 -7.96 25.42 -11.38
C ARG A 571 -9.03 24.44 -11.82
N GLU A 572 -10.10 24.31 -11.06
CA GLU A 572 -11.31 23.64 -11.53
C GLU A 572 -12.04 24.60 -12.49
N VAL A 573 -12.15 24.22 -13.76
CA VAL A 573 -12.75 25.05 -14.83
C VAL A 573 -14.27 24.91 -14.82
N VAL A 574 -14.75 23.68 -14.76
CA VAL A 574 -16.18 23.36 -14.69
C VAL A 574 -16.35 22.09 -13.84
N ALA A 575 -17.49 22.02 -13.16
CA ALA A 575 -17.92 20.83 -12.44
C ALA A 575 -19.39 20.54 -12.77
N ASP A 576 -19.73 19.25 -12.82
CA ASP A 576 -21.10 18.77 -13.02
C ASP A 576 -21.34 17.50 -12.16
N ALA A 577 -22.51 16.89 -12.27
CA ALA A 577 -22.84 15.62 -11.64
C ALA A 577 -23.36 14.62 -12.68
N ALA A 578 -22.86 13.39 -12.63
CA ALA A 578 -23.37 12.27 -13.42
C ALA A 578 -23.82 11.13 -12.51
N PRO A 579 -24.69 10.21 -12.99
CA PRO A 579 -24.98 8.99 -12.26
C PRO A 579 -23.68 8.26 -11.88
N ASP A 580 -23.59 7.83 -10.63
CA ASP A 580 -22.46 7.04 -10.15
C ASP A 580 -22.59 5.60 -10.66
N GLU A 581 -21.64 5.17 -11.50
CA GLU A 581 -21.62 3.81 -12.05
C GLU A 581 -21.42 2.75 -10.95
N LYS A 582 -20.77 3.11 -9.84
CA LYS A 582 -20.50 2.20 -8.72
C LYS A 582 -21.66 2.13 -7.73
N GLN A 583 -22.51 3.16 -7.68
CA GLN A 583 -23.62 3.25 -6.73
C GLN A 583 -24.94 3.47 -7.48
N PRO A 584 -25.78 2.42 -7.64
CA PRO A 584 -27.10 2.57 -8.26
C PRO A 584 -27.93 3.66 -7.57
N GLY A 585 -28.22 4.74 -8.29
CA GLY A 585 -28.95 5.91 -7.77
C GLY A 585 -28.09 6.99 -7.09
N GLY A 586 -26.77 6.77 -6.98
CA GLY A 586 -25.80 7.77 -6.57
C GLY A 586 -25.50 8.78 -7.68
N GLN A 587 -24.99 9.96 -7.31
CA GLN A 587 -24.41 10.92 -8.24
C GLN A 587 -22.93 11.11 -7.92
N ALA A 588 -22.08 10.90 -8.93
CA ALA A 588 -20.66 11.21 -8.85
C ALA A 588 -20.42 12.63 -9.38
N ARG A 589 -19.60 13.41 -8.66
CA ARG A 589 -19.14 14.71 -9.15
C ARG A 589 -18.19 14.49 -10.33
N LEU A 590 -18.36 15.28 -11.38
CA LEU A 590 -17.44 15.40 -12.50
C LEU A 590 -16.72 16.74 -12.38
N SER A 591 -15.44 16.78 -12.68
CA SER A 591 -14.68 18.03 -12.76
C SER A 591 -13.76 18.02 -13.96
N VAL A 592 -13.59 19.19 -14.57
CA VAL A 592 -12.53 19.49 -15.52
C VAL A 592 -11.54 20.41 -14.83
N TYR A 593 -10.29 20.00 -14.78
CA TYR A 593 -9.21 20.78 -14.21
C TYR A 593 -8.32 21.33 -15.30
N TRP A 594 -7.80 22.53 -15.05
CA TRP A 594 -6.77 23.19 -15.83
C TRP A 594 -5.54 23.39 -14.96
N LEU A 595 -4.40 22.90 -15.44
CA LEU A 595 -3.10 23.00 -14.79
C LEU A 595 -2.22 24.03 -15.50
N GLU A 596 -1.67 24.97 -14.71
CA GLU A 596 -0.80 26.04 -15.18
C GLU A 596 0.53 26.02 -14.40
N PHE A 597 1.65 25.83 -15.08
CA PHE A 597 3.00 25.85 -14.48
C PHE A 597 3.63 27.25 -14.63
N ARG A 598 3.81 27.97 -13.52
CA ARG A 598 4.22 29.38 -13.51
C ARG A 598 5.67 29.68 -13.95
N GLY A 599 6.42 28.68 -14.41
CA GLY A 599 7.82 28.81 -14.88
C GLY A 599 8.03 28.42 -16.36
N GLY A 600 6.94 28.16 -17.10
CA GLY A 600 7.00 27.38 -18.34
C GLY A 600 7.12 25.88 -18.02
N TRP A 601 6.78 25.02 -18.99
CA TRP A 601 6.80 23.56 -18.83
C TRP A 601 8.20 22.94 -18.84
N ARG A 602 9.23 23.78 -18.75
CA ARG A 602 10.57 23.33 -18.38
C ARG A 602 10.72 23.54 -16.89
N LEU A 603 10.81 22.46 -16.13
CA LEU A 603 11.47 22.55 -14.83
C LEU A 603 12.83 23.22 -15.07
N PRO A 604 13.11 24.40 -14.49
CA PRO A 604 14.48 24.88 -14.43
C PRO A 604 15.25 23.77 -13.72
N GLY A 605 16.40 23.36 -14.27
CA GLY A 605 17.31 22.50 -13.53
C GLY A 605 17.58 23.12 -12.16
N GLY A 606 16.89 22.62 -11.13
CA GLY A 606 16.89 23.19 -9.79
C GLY A 606 15.73 24.14 -9.49
N PHE A 607 14.86 23.68 -8.58
CA PHE A 607 13.97 24.49 -7.75
C PHE A 607 14.61 25.81 -7.30
N GLN A 608 14.12 26.94 -7.80
CA GLN A 608 14.26 28.26 -7.19
C GLN A 608 12.98 29.07 -7.43
N HIS A 609 12.11 29.12 -6.43
CA HIS A 609 11.40 30.32 -5.93
C HIS A 609 10.12 29.92 -5.16
N ALA A 610 10.29 29.53 -3.90
CA ALA A 610 9.20 29.42 -2.93
C ALA A 610 9.15 30.61 -1.94
N ASP A 611 10.02 31.62 -2.09
CA ASP A 611 10.17 32.68 -1.09
C ASP A 611 9.16 33.84 -1.18
N ARG A 612 8.13 33.75 -2.04
CA ARG A 612 7.14 34.81 -2.18
C ARG A 612 5.71 34.34 -2.44
N MET A 613 5.16 33.41 -1.67
CA MET A 613 3.71 33.38 -1.40
C MET A 613 3.45 32.74 -0.03
N GLY A 614 3.51 33.57 1.01
CA GLY A 614 2.75 33.28 2.22
C GLY A 614 1.26 33.52 1.92
N ALA A 615 0.45 32.55 2.31
CA ALA A 615 -1.02 32.51 2.33
C ALA A 615 -1.73 31.81 1.16
N GLN A 616 -2.46 30.76 1.56
CA GLN A 616 -3.54 30.04 0.86
C GLN A 616 -3.16 28.84 -0.02
N VAL A 617 -2.64 27.80 0.62
CA VAL A 617 -3.02 26.43 0.24
C VAL A 617 -4.47 26.22 0.71
N PRO A 618 -5.40 25.72 -0.11
CA PRO A 618 -6.77 25.45 0.31
C PRO A 618 -6.78 24.47 1.50
N LYS A 619 -7.55 24.78 2.55
CA LYS A 619 -7.73 23.95 3.74
C LYS A 619 -7.99 22.47 3.42
N LEU A 620 -8.66 22.20 2.28
CA LEU A 620 -8.95 20.85 1.78
C LEU A 620 -7.70 20.00 1.50
N VAL A 621 -6.62 20.59 0.99
CA VAL A 621 -5.36 19.87 0.70
C VAL A 621 -4.64 19.50 2.01
N TRP A 622 -4.79 20.33 3.04
CA TRP A 622 -4.19 20.09 4.34
C TRP A 622 -4.98 19.08 5.19
N ASP A 623 -6.31 19.22 5.22
CA ASP A 623 -7.20 18.30 5.95
C ASP A 623 -7.08 16.86 5.44
N ALA A 624 -6.72 16.69 4.16
CA ALA A 624 -6.60 15.40 3.51
C ALA A 624 -5.19 14.78 3.68
N GLN A 625 -4.11 15.59 3.64
CA GLN A 625 -2.79 15.17 4.16
C GLN A 625 -2.82 14.78 5.64
N LYS A 626 -3.70 15.39 6.43
CA LYS A 626 -3.93 15.02 7.83
C LYS A 626 -4.60 13.65 7.97
N ALA A 627 -5.40 13.23 6.99
CA ALA A 627 -5.98 11.88 6.93
C ALA A 627 -4.97 10.80 6.47
N SER A 628 -3.89 11.20 5.77
CA SER A 628 -2.79 10.32 5.36
C SER A 628 -1.60 10.29 6.34
N LEU A 629 -1.74 10.90 7.52
CA LEU A 629 -0.76 10.85 8.59
C LEU A 629 -0.72 9.43 9.17
N VAL A 630 0.10 8.58 8.55
CA VAL A 630 0.30 7.20 8.99
C VAL A 630 1.37 7.16 10.07
N GLN A 631 1.03 6.60 11.22
CA GLN A 631 2.00 6.32 12.27
C GLN A 631 3.15 5.44 11.72
N HIS A 632 4.36 6.00 11.68
CA HIS A 632 5.52 5.31 11.12
C HIS A 632 6.08 4.22 12.06
N GLN A 633 6.19 4.52 13.36
CA GLN A 633 6.72 3.63 14.39
C GLN A 633 5.60 2.94 15.20
N VAL A 634 5.78 1.68 15.55
CA VAL A 634 4.80 0.91 16.36
C VAL A 634 4.98 1.14 17.86
N SER A 635 6.22 1.37 18.31
CA SER A 635 6.52 1.58 19.73
C SER A 635 6.52 3.06 20.08
N GLN A 636 5.85 3.43 21.16
CA GLN A 636 5.89 4.78 21.74
C GLN A 636 6.95 4.92 22.85
N TRP A 637 7.82 3.92 23.03
CA TRP A 637 8.77 3.93 24.14
C TRP A 637 9.71 5.13 24.06
N THR A 638 9.63 5.97 25.09
CA THR A 638 10.47 7.15 25.29
C THR A 638 10.94 7.18 26.74
N GLN A 639 12.04 7.87 26.99
CA GLN A 639 12.62 8.02 28.32
C GLN A 639 13.34 9.37 28.41
N PHE A 640 13.31 9.98 29.60
CA PHE A 640 14.19 11.09 29.92
C PHE A 640 15.65 10.71 29.70
N ASP A 641 16.36 11.56 28.98
CA ASP A 641 17.80 11.43 28.71
C ASP A 641 18.17 10.09 28.08
N ARG A 642 17.37 9.67 27.09
CA ARG A 642 17.54 8.41 26.38
C ARG A 642 18.84 8.35 25.56
N HIS A 643 19.33 9.49 25.06
CA HIS A 643 20.47 9.61 24.14
C HIS A 643 21.46 10.71 24.57
N PRO A 644 22.06 10.61 25.78
CA PRO A 644 22.86 11.69 26.36
C PRO A 644 24.09 12.05 25.52
N GLU A 645 24.69 11.08 24.83
CA GLU A 645 25.83 11.29 23.95
C GLU A 645 25.49 12.12 22.70
N ILE A 646 24.30 11.92 22.13
CA ILE A 646 23.80 12.68 20.98
C ILE A 646 23.44 14.10 21.40
N PHE A 647 22.73 14.27 22.53
CA PHE A 647 22.43 15.61 23.06
C PHE A 647 23.70 16.39 23.40
N GLY A 648 24.69 15.74 24.03
CA GLY A 648 25.97 16.36 24.34
C GLY A 648 26.78 16.75 23.08
N ALA A 649 26.72 15.95 22.01
CA ALA A 649 27.35 16.30 20.74
C ALA A 649 26.66 17.48 20.05
N LEU A 650 25.33 17.48 20.00
CA LEU A 650 24.56 18.61 19.49
C LEU A 650 24.85 19.89 20.29
N GLN A 651 25.01 19.79 21.62
CA GLN A 651 25.36 20.92 22.47
C GLN A 651 26.70 21.54 22.09
N ARG A 652 27.71 20.74 21.75
CA ARG A 652 29.00 21.24 21.27
C ARG A 652 28.87 21.94 19.91
N LEU A 653 28.17 21.31 18.96
CA LEU A 653 27.96 21.86 17.61
C LEU A 653 27.20 23.20 17.64
N LEU A 654 26.12 23.27 18.42
CA LEU A 654 25.37 24.51 18.60
C LEU A 654 26.14 25.51 19.46
N GLY A 655 26.88 25.08 20.48
CA GLY A 655 27.66 25.95 21.37
C GLY A 655 28.77 26.73 20.67
N GLU A 656 29.49 26.09 19.74
CA GLU A 656 30.45 26.76 18.86
C GLU A 656 29.78 27.87 18.04
N SER A 657 28.55 27.61 17.57
CA SER A 657 27.74 28.56 16.80
C SER A 657 27.09 29.65 17.67
N CYS A 658 26.78 29.37 18.95
CA CYS A 658 26.01 30.22 19.85
C CYS A 658 26.86 31.14 20.74
N SER A 659 28.18 31.23 20.51
CA SER A 659 29.11 32.13 21.23
C SER A 659 28.75 33.63 21.17
N GLN A 660 27.66 33.99 20.46
CA GLN A 660 27.15 35.36 20.29
C GLN A 660 25.89 35.69 21.12
N GLY A 661 25.51 34.86 22.10
CA GLY A 661 24.41 35.17 23.03
C GLY A 661 22.99 34.98 22.47
N TRP A 662 22.85 34.12 21.46
CA TRP A 662 21.57 33.74 20.88
C TRP A 662 21.11 32.36 21.41
N ALA A 663 19.82 32.27 21.74
CA ALA A 663 19.11 31.04 22.12
C ALA A 663 18.67 30.21 20.90
N PRO A 664 19.20 28.99 20.69
CA PRO A 664 18.85 28.18 19.52
C PRO A 664 17.38 27.73 19.57
N ARG A 665 16.79 27.54 18.39
CA ARG A 665 15.45 26.99 18.22
C ARG A 665 15.54 25.55 17.72
N ILE A 666 15.04 24.62 18.52
CA ILE A 666 15.22 23.18 18.32
C ILE A 666 13.86 22.50 18.16
N LEU A 667 13.73 21.59 17.19
CA LEU A 667 12.55 20.77 16.99
C LEU A 667 12.85 19.31 17.38
N SER A 668 12.02 18.73 18.24
CA SER A 668 11.92 17.28 18.45
C SER A 668 10.75 16.77 17.61
N PHE A 669 11.04 16.04 16.53
CA PHE A 669 10.05 15.47 15.64
C PHE A 669 9.73 14.04 16.09
N GLY A 670 8.46 13.78 16.43
CA GLY A 670 8.00 12.55 17.10
C GLY A 670 8.32 12.55 18.60
N CYS A 671 7.89 13.61 19.30
CA CYS A 671 8.29 13.88 20.69
C CYS A 671 7.62 12.98 21.75
N SER A 672 6.64 12.15 21.37
CA SER A 672 5.90 11.23 22.25
C SER A 672 5.39 11.95 23.49
N ASP A 673 5.70 11.48 24.71
CA ASP A 673 5.28 12.09 25.98
C ASP A 673 6.04 13.40 26.35
N GLY A 674 6.86 13.93 25.44
CA GLY A 674 7.65 15.14 25.61
C GLY A 674 8.93 14.97 26.44
N SER A 675 9.31 13.76 26.85
CA SER A 675 10.51 13.54 27.66
C SER A 675 11.78 13.98 26.92
N GLU A 676 11.85 13.80 25.60
CA GLU A 676 12.96 14.31 24.79
C GLU A 676 13.04 15.84 24.83
N CYS A 677 11.91 16.55 24.69
CA CYS A 677 11.88 18.01 24.78
C CYS A 677 12.38 18.51 26.15
N ARG A 678 11.93 17.88 27.23
CA ARG A 678 12.34 18.23 28.61
C ARG A 678 13.81 17.92 28.86
N THR A 679 14.34 16.82 28.31
CA THR A 679 15.78 16.54 28.33
C THR A 679 16.57 17.61 27.59
N MET A 680 16.14 18.01 26.38
CA MET A 680 16.85 19.05 25.63
C MET A 680 16.89 20.38 26.40
N ARG A 681 15.88 20.73 27.20
CA ARG A 681 15.95 21.90 28.10
C ARG A 681 17.08 21.83 29.12
N MET A 682 17.49 20.63 29.55
CA MET A 682 18.64 20.45 30.45
C MET A 682 19.98 20.76 29.74
N TYR A 683 20.10 20.39 28.47
CA TYR A 683 21.28 20.65 27.65
C TYR A 683 21.30 22.06 27.07
N PHE A 684 20.13 22.65 26.83
CA PHE A 684 19.99 23.96 26.21
C PHE A 684 19.05 24.86 27.05
N PRO A 685 19.49 25.37 28.21
CA PRO A 685 18.63 26.11 29.14
C PRO A 685 18.01 27.39 28.59
N GLU A 686 18.54 27.95 27.51
CA GLU A 686 17.98 29.15 26.87
C GLU A 686 17.21 28.83 25.57
N ALA A 687 17.27 27.59 25.07
CA ALA A 687 16.67 27.25 23.78
C ALA A 687 15.14 27.31 23.79
N ALA A 688 14.58 27.75 22.67
CA ALA A 688 13.18 27.57 22.34
C ALA A 688 12.98 26.19 21.71
N ILE A 689 12.20 25.32 22.37
CA ILE A 689 12.03 23.94 21.99
C ILE A 689 10.59 23.71 21.53
N ASP A 690 10.44 23.21 20.33
CA ASP A 690 9.16 22.76 19.80
C ASP A 690 9.18 21.22 19.75
N GLY A 691 8.14 20.57 20.28
CA GLY A 691 7.91 19.13 20.15
C GLY A 691 6.71 18.89 19.24
N ILE A 692 6.81 17.96 18.30
CA ILE A 692 5.67 17.57 17.46
C ILE A 692 5.44 16.07 17.55
N ASP A 693 4.19 15.65 17.63
CA ASP A 693 3.79 14.25 17.50
C ASP A 693 2.42 14.17 16.83
N ILE A 694 2.11 13.02 16.23
CA ILE A 694 0.87 12.78 15.49
C ILE A 694 -0.32 12.58 16.42
N ASP A 695 -0.06 12.14 17.66
CA ASP A 695 -1.08 11.85 18.68
C ASP A 695 -1.53 13.15 19.36
N ALA A 696 -2.62 13.73 18.86
CA ALA A 696 -3.17 14.99 19.36
C ALA A 696 -3.58 14.93 20.85
N GLU A 697 -4.05 13.78 21.35
CA GLU A 697 -4.41 13.63 22.77
C GLU A 697 -3.16 13.66 23.65
N LEU A 698 -2.11 12.94 23.24
CA LEU A 698 -0.81 12.95 23.91
C LEU A 698 -0.20 14.35 23.92
N ILE A 699 -0.24 15.06 22.79
CA ILE A 699 0.25 16.44 22.67
C ILE A 699 -0.54 17.42 23.54
N ALA A 700 -1.87 17.29 23.60
CA ALA A 700 -2.70 18.10 24.47
C ALA A 700 -2.34 17.88 25.95
N LYS A 701 -2.10 16.63 26.35
CA LYS A 701 -1.63 16.29 27.69
C LYS A 701 -0.25 16.87 27.98
N ASN A 702 0.72 16.71 27.08
CA ASN A 702 2.06 17.28 27.22
C ASN A 702 2.01 18.80 27.40
N SER A 703 1.17 19.47 26.61
CA SER A 703 0.97 20.92 26.70
C SER A 703 0.39 21.34 28.06
N ALA A 704 -0.58 20.59 28.58
CA ALA A 704 -1.22 20.89 29.87
C ALA A 704 -0.30 20.62 31.07
N GLU A 705 0.57 19.60 30.97
CA GLU A 705 1.46 19.18 32.06
C GLU A 705 2.82 19.90 32.03
N ASN A 706 3.15 20.62 30.96
CA ASN A 706 4.45 21.28 30.80
C ASN A 706 4.52 22.65 31.51
N PRO A 707 5.34 22.81 32.56
CA PRO A 707 5.51 24.08 33.25
C PRO A 707 6.58 24.99 32.61
N ASP A 708 7.37 24.48 31.66
CA ASP A 708 8.50 25.22 31.07
C ASP A 708 8.03 26.06 29.87
N PRO A 709 8.06 27.41 29.96
CA PRO A 709 7.61 28.28 28.87
C PRO A 709 8.53 28.24 27.63
N GLY A 710 9.73 27.66 27.76
CA GLY A 710 10.65 27.42 26.66
C GLY A 710 10.28 26.21 25.80
N ILE A 711 9.30 25.40 26.20
CA ILE A 711 8.81 24.25 25.42
C ILE A 711 7.38 24.50 24.92
N ARG A 712 7.14 24.20 23.64
CA ARG A 712 5.79 24.16 23.05
C ARG A 712 5.58 22.84 22.33
N TYR A 713 4.33 22.41 22.25
CA TYR A 713 3.96 21.17 21.56
C TYR A 713 2.95 21.44 20.44
N PHE A 714 3.05 20.65 19.37
CA PHE A 714 2.24 20.74 18.17
C PHE A 714 1.79 19.34 17.75
N ASP A 715 0.60 19.24 17.17
CA ASP A 715 0.03 18.00 16.65
C ASP A 715 -0.02 17.98 15.10
N ASP A 716 0.48 19.06 14.49
CA ASP A 716 0.34 19.31 13.07
C ASP A 716 1.53 20.10 12.54
N VAL A 717 2.19 19.56 11.51
CA VAL A 717 3.43 20.12 10.97
C VAL A 717 3.22 21.49 10.30
N SER A 718 2.01 21.84 9.87
CA SER A 718 1.69 23.20 9.36
C SER A 718 1.79 24.28 10.41
N GLN A 719 1.68 23.93 11.69
CA GLN A 719 1.80 24.88 12.79
C GLN A 719 3.27 25.27 13.04
N LEU A 720 4.22 24.49 12.49
CA LEU A 720 5.64 24.74 12.63
C LEU A 720 6.12 25.79 11.60
N PRO A 721 6.93 26.77 12.03
CA PRO A 721 7.58 27.69 11.11
C PRO A 721 8.53 26.99 10.12
N LEU A 722 8.56 27.47 8.88
CA LEU A 722 9.48 27.00 7.85
C LEU A 722 10.85 27.65 8.00
N GLY A 723 11.91 26.88 7.73
CA GLY A 723 13.30 27.34 7.65
C GLY A 723 13.84 28.05 8.90
N SER A 724 13.28 27.80 10.08
CA SER A 724 13.60 28.54 11.31
C SER A 724 14.38 27.75 12.36
N TYR A 725 14.47 26.42 12.23
CA TYR A 725 15.09 25.59 13.25
C TYR A 725 16.59 25.45 13.04
N ASP A 726 17.34 25.69 14.12
CA ASP A 726 18.79 25.47 14.23
C ASP A 726 19.14 23.99 14.20
N ALA A 727 18.29 23.18 14.80
CA ALA A 727 18.41 21.74 14.79
C ALA A 727 17.02 21.10 14.77
N VAL A 728 16.88 20.03 13.98
CA VAL A 728 15.72 19.15 14.02
C VAL A 728 16.20 17.74 14.32
N LEU A 729 15.66 17.14 15.38
CA LEU A 729 15.96 15.79 15.81
C LEU A 729 14.80 14.87 15.39
N VAL A 730 15.14 13.78 14.69
CA VAL A 730 14.23 12.70 14.31
C VAL A 730 14.82 11.40 14.87
N MET A 731 14.38 11.05 16.08
CA MET A 731 15.03 10.02 16.91
C MET A 731 14.11 8.80 17.07
N THR A 732 14.44 7.69 16.40
CA THR A 732 13.63 6.44 16.45
C THR A 732 12.22 6.58 15.87
N VAL A 733 11.93 7.61 15.06
CA VAL A 733 10.59 7.83 14.49
C VAL A 733 10.42 7.14 13.14
N LEU A 734 11.45 7.22 12.29
CA LEU A 734 11.42 6.69 10.92
C LEU A 734 11.87 5.23 10.87
N CYS A 735 11.29 4.41 11.74
CA CYS A 735 11.59 2.99 11.80
C CYS A 735 10.40 2.13 12.23
N ARG A 736 10.44 0.87 11.80
CA ARG A 736 9.69 -0.24 12.35
C ARG A 736 10.65 -1.34 12.78
N PHE A 737 10.27 -2.05 13.84
CA PHE A 737 11.05 -3.14 14.42
C PHE A 737 10.73 -4.43 13.67
N GLY A 738 11.49 -4.68 12.61
CA GLY A 738 11.36 -5.86 11.77
C GLY A 738 12.69 -6.19 11.11
N ASN A 739 13.01 -7.48 10.99
CA ASN A 739 14.15 -7.95 10.20
C ASN A 739 13.77 -8.21 8.73
N ASP A 740 12.46 -8.36 8.48
CA ASP A 740 11.90 -8.80 7.22
C ASP A 740 11.30 -7.64 6.42
N MET A 741 11.07 -7.87 5.12
CA MET A 741 10.62 -6.86 4.17
C MET A 741 9.23 -6.28 4.51
N GLU A 742 8.37 -7.06 5.14
CA GLU A 742 6.98 -6.69 5.45
C GLU A 742 6.89 -5.75 6.67
N ASP A 743 7.83 -5.88 7.61
CA ASP A 743 7.81 -5.20 8.90
C ASP A 743 8.64 -3.91 8.92
N ARG A 744 9.10 -3.41 7.77
CA ARG A 744 9.84 -2.13 7.69
C ARG A 744 8.94 -0.97 7.27
N LEU A 745 9.38 0.24 7.57
CA LEU A 745 8.81 1.45 6.97
C LEU A 745 9.05 1.39 5.44
N PRO A 746 8.06 1.68 4.57
CA PRO A 746 8.33 1.85 3.14
C PRO A 746 9.27 3.02 2.86
N PHE A 747 10.11 2.91 1.83
CA PHE A 747 11.13 3.93 1.55
C PHE A 747 10.51 5.27 1.14
N GLU A 748 9.42 5.22 0.39
CA GLU A 748 8.69 6.40 -0.08
C GLU A 748 8.19 7.23 1.11
N MET A 749 7.68 6.58 2.15
CA MET A 749 7.25 7.25 3.37
C MET A 749 8.43 7.85 4.14
N PHE A 750 9.55 7.14 4.20
CA PHE A 750 10.79 7.67 4.77
C PHE A 750 11.22 8.95 4.04
N ASP A 751 11.31 8.89 2.71
CA ASP A 751 11.80 10.00 1.89
C ASP A 751 10.88 11.22 1.95
N GLN A 752 9.56 11.00 1.83
CA GLN A 752 8.55 12.06 1.96
C GLN A 752 8.64 12.76 3.32
N THR A 753 8.76 11.99 4.40
CA THR A 753 8.84 12.56 5.76
C THR A 753 10.11 13.37 5.95
N VAL A 754 11.24 12.85 5.47
CA VAL A 754 12.52 13.58 5.49
C VAL A 754 12.43 14.86 4.64
N ALA A 755 11.75 14.84 3.51
CA ALA A 755 11.53 16.02 2.67
C ALA A 755 10.63 17.08 3.35
N ILE A 756 9.65 16.66 4.16
CA ILE A 756 8.86 17.56 5.00
C ILE A 756 9.76 18.20 6.06
N VAL A 757 10.51 17.39 6.81
CA VAL A 757 11.42 17.86 7.86
C VAL A 757 12.47 18.84 7.32
N ASP A 758 13.02 18.58 6.13
CA ASP A 758 13.97 19.47 5.46
C ASP A 758 13.46 20.92 5.42
N ARG A 759 12.18 21.15 5.14
CA ARG A 759 11.61 22.50 4.95
C ARG A 759 11.66 23.35 6.22
N HIS A 760 11.74 22.73 7.39
CA HIS A 760 11.79 23.42 8.68
C HIS A 760 13.22 23.77 9.11
N ILE A 761 14.23 23.10 8.57
CA ILE A 761 15.63 23.32 8.92
C ILE A 761 16.18 24.54 8.17
N ARG A 762 16.72 25.51 8.92
CA ARG A 762 17.37 26.69 8.34
C ARG A 762 18.66 26.31 7.62
N LEU A 763 19.15 27.20 6.75
CA LEU A 763 20.50 27.03 6.17
C LEU A 763 21.56 27.01 7.27
N ASN A 764 22.54 26.11 7.15
CA ASN A 764 23.55 25.78 8.16
C ASN A 764 23.00 25.18 9.46
N GLY A 765 21.70 24.90 9.53
CA GLY A 765 21.09 24.14 10.62
C GLY A 765 21.43 22.65 10.54
N TYR A 766 21.13 21.93 11.61
CA TYR A 766 21.48 20.53 11.78
C TYR A 766 20.24 19.63 11.65
N PHE A 767 20.37 18.56 10.89
CA PHE A 767 19.46 17.44 10.89
C PHE A 767 20.10 16.29 11.65
N VAL A 768 19.43 15.80 12.68
CA VAL A 768 19.89 14.69 13.52
C VAL A 768 18.94 13.53 13.31
N LEU A 769 19.41 12.46 12.66
CA LEU A 769 18.62 11.27 12.38
C LEU A 769 19.23 10.06 13.10
N TYR A 770 18.44 9.40 13.93
CA TYR A 770 18.90 8.23 14.68
C TYR A 770 17.88 7.09 14.62
N ASN A 771 18.39 5.86 14.53
CA ASN A 771 17.62 4.62 14.59
C ASN A 771 16.54 4.47 13.48
N ALA A 772 16.79 4.97 12.27
CA ALA A 772 15.89 4.82 11.12
C ALA A 772 16.10 3.51 10.32
N ASN A 773 15.10 3.04 9.56
CA ASN A 773 15.25 1.88 8.65
C ASN A 773 16.13 2.15 7.42
N TYR A 774 16.30 3.41 7.03
CA TYR A 774 17.06 3.80 5.83
C TYR A 774 18.16 4.80 6.17
N LEU A 775 19.21 4.81 5.36
CA LEU A 775 20.29 5.77 5.47
C LEU A 775 19.83 7.12 4.90
N PHE A 776 20.09 8.21 5.62
CA PHE A 776 19.75 9.54 5.12
C PHE A 776 20.43 9.87 3.79
N THR A 777 21.60 9.30 3.50
CA THR A 777 22.32 9.51 2.24
C THR A 777 21.55 9.05 1.00
N GLU A 778 20.54 8.20 1.17
CA GLU A 778 19.66 7.71 0.11
C GLU A 778 18.45 8.63 -0.13
N ALA A 779 18.16 9.56 0.79
CA ALA A 779 17.01 10.46 0.66
C ALA A 779 17.19 11.47 -0.49
N SER A 780 16.09 11.83 -1.15
CA SER A 780 16.04 12.79 -2.26
C SER A 780 16.55 14.19 -1.91
N VAL A 781 16.56 14.54 -0.62
CA VAL A 781 17.10 15.82 -0.12
C VAL A 781 18.53 15.73 0.43
N ALA A 782 19.14 14.54 0.45
CA ALA A 782 20.44 14.30 1.09
C ALA A 782 21.57 15.14 0.50
N HIS A 783 21.55 15.42 -0.80
CA HIS A 783 22.57 16.24 -1.49
C HIS A 783 22.64 17.68 -0.95
N ARG A 784 21.62 18.13 -0.22
CA ARG A 784 21.58 19.45 0.42
C ARG A 784 22.36 19.50 1.73
N TYR A 785 22.89 18.37 2.18
CA TYR A 785 23.53 18.25 3.49
C TYR A 785 25.00 17.83 3.36
N ALA A 786 25.77 18.15 4.40
CA ALA A 786 27.09 17.60 4.65
C ALA A 786 26.99 16.62 5.82
N ASN A 787 27.51 15.41 5.66
CA ASN A 787 27.61 14.45 6.74
C ASN A 787 28.78 14.84 7.65
N LEU A 788 28.49 15.17 8.91
CA LEU A 788 29.53 15.65 9.83
C LEU A 788 30.41 14.53 10.37
N ALA A 789 30.00 13.27 10.23
CA ALA A 789 30.79 12.10 10.61
C ALA A 789 31.77 11.65 9.51
N GLU A 790 31.72 12.26 8.33
CA GLU A 790 32.55 11.94 7.17
C GLU A 790 33.97 12.55 7.31
N GLY A 791 35.01 11.75 7.02
CA GLY A 791 36.42 12.14 7.15
C GLY A 791 37.05 11.79 8.51
N ASP A 792 38.37 11.90 8.63
CA ASP A 792 39.15 11.37 9.78
C ASP A 792 39.57 12.43 10.82
N GLY A 793 38.98 13.62 10.76
CA GLY A 793 39.29 14.72 11.67
C GLY A 793 38.66 14.57 13.07
N PRO A 794 39.15 15.30 14.09
CA PRO A 794 38.58 15.30 15.43
C PRO A 794 37.09 15.70 15.47
N ALA A 795 36.68 16.64 14.62
CA ALA A 795 35.29 17.06 14.50
C ALA A 795 34.39 15.93 13.99
N ALA A 796 34.87 15.15 13.02
CA ALA A 796 34.16 13.99 12.50
C ALA A 796 34.08 12.87 13.54
N ALA A 797 35.19 12.60 14.25
CA ALA A 797 35.20 11.65 15.35
C ALA A 797 34.19 12.01 16.45
N ALA A 798 34.02 13.30 16.75
CA ALA A 798 33.04 13.78 17.73
C ALA A 798 31.57 13.64 17.29
N CYS A 799 31.33 13.39 15.99
CA CYS A 799 30.00 13.22 15.39
C CYS A 799 29.72 11.77 14.94
N ARG A 800 30.68 10.84 15.10
CA ARG A 800 30.52 9.42 14.76
C ARG A 800 29.79 8.66 15.87
N PHE A 801 28.51 8.41 15.65
CA PHE A 801 27.65 7.62 16.54
C PHE A 801 27.02 6.50 15.72
N SER A 802 26.91 5.28 16.26
CA SER A 802 26.11 4.23 15.62
C SER A 802 24.73 4.79 15.25
N SER A 803 24.21 4.48 14.05
CA SER A 803 22.89 4.93 13.61
C SER A 803 21.73 4.16 14.26
N GLY A 804 21.96 3.51 15.41
CA GLY A 804 20.98 2.77 16.19
C GLY A 804 20.78 1.33 15.70
N PHE A 805 20.16 0.51 16.53
CA PHE A 805 20.06 -0.94 16.38
C PHE A 805 19.03 -1.42 15.33
N VAL A 806 18.24 -0.51 14.75
CA VAL A 806 17.29 -0.86 13.69
C VAL A 806 18.03 -1.28 12.42
N THR A 807 17.63 -2.41 11.84
CA THR A 807 18.13 -2.91 10.55
C THR A 807 17.98 -1.86 9.46
N LYS A 808 19.06 -1.68 8.69
CA LYS A 808 19.17 -0.74 7.58
C LYS A 808 18.86 -1.43 6.26
N PHE A 809 18.07 -0.76 5.42
CA PHE A 809 17.70 -1.21 4.08
C PHE A 809 18.12 -0.18 3.03
N SER A 810 18.29 -0.62 1.78
CA SER A 810 18.39 0.25 0.62
C SER A 810 16.99 0.69 0.16
N PRO A 811 16.86 1.72 -0.69
CA PRO A 811 15.58 2.10 -1.29
C PRO A 811 14.87 0.92 -1.97
N ALA A 812 15.64 0.09 -2.68
CA ALA A 812 15.15 -1.15 -3.31
C ALA A 812 14.82 -2.29 -2.31
N GLY A 813 14.85 -2.04 -1.01
CA GLY A 813 14.48 -3.00 0.01
C GLY A 813 15.56 -4.03 0.39
N ARG A 814 16.78 -3.91 -0.13
CA ARG A 814 17.85 -4.84 0.24
C ARG A 814 18.38 -4.51 1.64
N LYS A 815 18.48 -5.49 2.52
CA LYS A 815 19.14 -5.33 3.82
C LYS A 815 20.62 -4.96 3.62
N ILE A 816 21.06 -3.85 4.21
CA ILE A 816 22.44 -3.36 4.11
C ILE A 816 23.21 -3.63 5.40
N SER A 817 22.59 -3.41 6.57
CA SER A 817 23.23 -3.63 7.88
C SER A 817 22.20 -4.05 8.90
N ALA A 818 22.58 -4.94 9.83
CA ALA A 818 21.68 -5.42 10.88
C ALA A 818 21.45 -4.39 11.99
N ASP A 819 22.44 -3.54 12.26
CA ASP A 819 22.50 -2.69 13.46
C ASP A 819 23.06 -1.27 13.20
N GLY A 820 23.26 -0.90 11.92
CA GLY A 820 23.73 0.42 11.53
C GLY A 820 25.16 0.79 11.99
N ALA A 821 25.93 -0.15 12.55
CA ALA A 821 27.26 0.14 13.11
C ALA A 821 28.25 0.67 12.05
N GLU A 822 28.11 0.21 10.81
CA GLU A 822 28.93 0.62 9.66
C GLU A 822 28.58 2.02 9.14
N PHE A 823 27.44 2.57 9.59
CA PHE A 823 26.92 3.85 9.15
C PHE A 823 26.78 4.79 10.34
N PRO A 824 27.91 5.29 10.91
CA PRO A 824 27.88 6.10 12.12
C PRO A 824 27.46 7.56 11.85
N TRP A 825 26.48 7.76 10.97
CA TRP A 825 26.12 9.03 10.36
C TRP A 825 24.82 9.54 10.97
N VAL A 826 24.93 10.20 12.12
CA VAL A 826 23.77 10.73 12.85
C VAL A 826 23.57 12.22 12.59
N PHE A 827 24.65 12.97 12.36
CA PHE A 827 24.63 14.42 12.23
C PHE A 827 24.85 14.89 10.79
N PHE A 828 23.91 15.67 10.29
CA PHE A 828 23.96 16.25 8.95
C PHE A 828 23.77 17.76 9.03
N GLN A 829 24.65 18.56 8.41
CA GLN A 829 24.51 20.01 8.36
C GLN A 829 23.96 20.45 7.01
N LYS A 830 22.86 21.21 7.01
CA LYS A 830 22.25 21.74 5.80
C LYS A 830 23.17 22.76 5.16
N ARG A 831 23.59 22.53 3.92
CA ARG A 831 24.50 23.42 3.17
C ARG A 831 23.83 24.76 2.89
N SER A 832 24.63 25.81 2.85
CA SER A 832 24.22 27.08 2.25
C SER A 832 23.90 26.90 0.76
N ALA A 833 23.13 27.83 0.18
CA ALA A 833 22.82 27.80 -1.25
C ALA A 833 24.10 27.73 -2.13
N ALA A 834 25.14 28.46 -1.75
CA ALA A 834 26.44 28.42 -2.43
C ALA A 834 27.14 27.06 -2.28
N GLY A 835 27.11 26.47 -1.08
CA GLY A 835 27.69 25.15 -0.83
C GLY A 835 26.96 24.01 -1.57
N ALA A 836 25.64 24.14 -1.75
CA ALA A 836 24.86 23.18 -2.52
C ALA A 836 25.16 23.26 -4.03
N ALA A 837 25.36 24.47 -4.57
CA ALA A 837 25.70 24.68 -5.98
C ALA A 837 27.06 24.06 -6.35
N ALA A 838 28.09 24.23 -5.51
CA ALA A 838 29.43 23.70 -5.74
C ALA A 838 29.48 22.16 -5.83
N VAL A 839 28.71 21.46 -4.99
CA VAL A 839 28.66 19.98 -5.01
C VAL A 839 27.93 19.47 -6.25
N ARG A 840 26.88 20.15 -6.70
CA ARG A 840 26.20 19.80 -7.95
C ARG A 840 27.14 19.92 -9.15
N GLU A 841 27.96 20.97 -9.18
CA GLU A 841 28.97 21.14 -10.24
C GLU A 841 30.04 20.03 -10.20
N GLN A 842 30.41 19.54 -9.02
CA GLN A 842 31.34 18.41 -8.89
C GLN A 842 30.74 17.05 -9.27
N ARG A 843 29.44 16.80 -9.01
CA ARG A 843 28.79 15.53 -9.37
C ARG A 843 28.31 15.47 -10.82
N GLY A 844 28.14 16.62 -11.47
CA GLY A 844 27.78 16.72 -12.89
C GLY A 844 28.99 16.68 -13.84
N ARG A 845 30.21 16.76 -13.30
CA ARG A 845 31.48 16.49 -14.01
C ARG A 845 31.90 15.05 -13.74
#